data_AF-A0A9P6PAP6-F1
#
_entry.id   AF-A0A9P6PAP6-F1
#
_cell.length_a   1.000
_cell.length_b   1.000
_cell.length_c   1.000
_cell.angle_alpha   90.00
_cell.angle_beta   90.00
_cell.angle_gamma   90.00
#
_symmetry.space_group_name_H-M   'P 1'
#
loop_
_entity.id
_entity.type
_entity.pdbx_description
1 polymer ?
#
loop_
_entity_poly.entity_id
_entity_poly.type
_entity_poly.pdbx_seq_one_letter_code
_entity_poly.pdbx_strand_id
1 'polypeptide(L)'
;MRDNEGNRVDDSRRTWLIATSVAGGVGGVATLVPFATSLAPSEKARAAGAPVEVDIGGLKLGEMMTVAWRGKPVWIINRTEQMLADVKKADSEVADPQTKNPFSIPLPEYCQNEYRSRAEHKNILVVVGICTHLGCSPSPRFMPGPQPNLPAHWPGGWLCPCHGSTFDLAGRVFKNKPAPQNLDVPPFMFKSATRLVIGQDEKGEAGLLGWIDRRFPLSSTWKAHVSEYYAPKNFNFWYFFGSLALLVLAIQVVTGIFLVMNYKPDAQLAFASVEYIMREVRWGWLIRYMHSTGASMFFVVVYLHMFRGLLYGSHRQPRELVWLFGCLIFLCLMAEAFFGYLLPWGQMSFWGAQVIVNLFSAIPLIGPDLALWIRGDYVVSDVTLNRFFSFHVIAIPLVLIGLVVAHIVALHEVGSNNPDGIEISAKKNADGIPLDGIPFHPYYSVHDFFGVCVFLMIFCAIIFFAPEMGGYFLEANNFVPSDPLVTPTEIAPVWYFTAFYAMLRATTDDFKVMLMIVTGLLGVLGLIKAHGAVKKLGSVVGGGLAIVAMSATEAKFWGVIVMGGAVLTLFFLPWLDRSPVKSIRYRPGFHKFFYGVFVVVFLTLGFLGTRPPSPATTVIAQGCTLAYFAFFLGMPFWTRIGKFRQPPERVTFKPH
;
A
#
# COMPACT_ATOMS: atom_id res chain seq x y z
N MET A 1 -39.50 -37.59 -9.07
CA MET A 1 -40.18 -36.28 -8.98
C MET A 1 -40.16 -35.80 -7.53
N ARG A 2 -39.07 -35.12 -7.16
CA ARG A 2 -38.97 -34.14 -6.07
C ARG A 2 -37.73 -33.33 -6.43
N ASP A 3 -37.97 -32.44 -7.39
CA ASP A 3 -36.99 -31.64 -8.09
C ASP A 3 -36.62 -30.40 -7.27
N ASN A 4 -35.34 -30.01 -7.34
CA ASN A 4 -34.87 -28.63 -7.47
C ASN A 4 -35.48 -27.50 -6.61
N GLU A 5 -35.33 -27.53 -5.28
CA GLU A 5 -35.59 -26.35 -4.41
C GLU A 5 -34.39 -25.83 -3.61
N GLY A 6 -33.15 -26.09 -4.05
CA GLY A 6 -31.94 -25.68 -3.31
C GLY A 6 -31.19 -24.44 -3.80
N ASN A 7 -31.65 -23.76 -4.86
CA ASN A 7 -30.81 -22.82 -5.60
C ASN A 7 -31.54 -21.55 -6.08
N ARG A 8 -32.43 -20.98 -5.27
CA ARG A 8 -32.89 -19.60 -5.48
C ARG A 8 -31.97 -18.64 -4.75
N VAL A 9 -31.20 -17.89 -5.52
CA VAL A 9 -30.53 -16.68 -5.06
C VAL A 9 -31.60 -15.77 -4.45
N ASP A 10 -31.34 -15.23 -3.26
CA ASP A 10 -32.23 -14.27 -2.63
C ASP A 10 -32.16 -12.95 -3.42
N ASP A 11 -33.05 -12.82 -4.40
CA ASP A 11 -33.14 -11.67 -5.28
C ASP A 11 -33.33 -10.37 -4.51
N SER A 12 -33.95 -10.41 -3.33
CA SER A 12 -34.14 -9.22 -2.49
C SER A 12 -32.82 -8.71 -1.91
N ARG A 13 -31.94 -9.61 -1.44
CA ARG A 13 -30.59 -9.28 -0.98
C ARG A 13 -29.71 -8.80 -2.11
N ARG A 14 -29.79 -9.44 -3.28
CA ARG A 14 -29.06 -9.03 -4.47
C ARG A 14 -29.49 -7.63 -4.92
N THR A 15 -30.77 -7.34 -4.96
CA THR A 15 -31.30 -6.02 -5.30
C THR A 15 -30.90 -4.96 -4.28
N TRP A 16 -30.88 -5.28 -2.97
CA TRP A 16 -30.41 -4.34 -1.94
C TRP A 16 -28.91 -4.07 -2.01
N LEU A 17 -28.10 -5.10 -2.27
CA LEU A 17 -26.66 -4.97 -2.52
C LEU A 17 -26.40 -4.13 -3.77
N ILE A 18 -27.11 -4.39 -4.86
CA ILE A 18 -27.00 -3.60 -6.08
C ILE A 18 -27.44 -2.17 -5.80
N ALA A 19 -28.58 -1.93 -5.15
CA ALA A 19 -29.10 -0.61 -4.88
C ALA A 19 -28.16 0.22 -3.98
N THR A 20 -27.58 -0.37 -2.94
CA THR A 20 -26.65 0.32 -2.03
C THR A 20 -25.28 0.55 -2.65
N SER A 21 -24.72 -0.44 -3.36
CA SER A 21 -23.48 -0.28 -4.13
C SER A 21 -23.65 0.72 -5.28
N VAL A 22 -24.81 0.75 -5.93
CA VAL A 22 -25.15 1.74 -6.96
C VAL A 22 -25.36 3.11 -6.34
N ALA A 23 -26.05 3.26 -5.20
CA ALA A 23 -26.23 4.56 -4.57
C ALA A 23 -24.91 5.15 -4.06
N GLY A 24 -24.08 4.35 -3.38
CA GLY A 24 -22.73 4.75 -2.94
C GLY A 24 -21.78 4.96 -4.10
N GLY A 25 -21.84 4.10 -5.12
CA GLY A 25 -21.09 4.23 -6.36
C GLY A 25 -21.48 5.47 -7.15
N VAL A 26 -22.78 5.76 -7.30
CA VAL A 26 -23.31 6.96 -7.95
C VAL A 26 -22.97 8.20 -7.15
N GLY A 27 -23.02 8.19 -5.82
CA GLY A 27 -22.58 9.32 -5.00
C GLY A 27 -21.08 9.61 -5.18
N GLY A 28 -20.24 8.56 -5.13
CA GLY A 28 -18.80 8.66 -5.36
C GLY A 28 -18.47 9.12 -6.79
N VAL A 29 -19.10 8.51 -7.80
CA VAL A 29 -18.97 8.84 -9.23
C VAL A 29 -19.51 10.24 -9.51
N ALA A 30 -20.66 10.64 -9.00
CA ALA A 30 -21.25 11.97 -9.21
C ALA A 30 -20.41 13.08 -8.58
N THR A 31 -19.53 12.77 -7.63
CA THR A 31 -18.60 13.75 -7.04
C THR A 31 -17.22 13.71 -7.70
N LEU A 32 -16.66 12.51 -7.87
CA LEU A 32 -15.31 12.30 -8.39
C LEU A 32 -15.24 12.37 -9.92
N VAL A 33 -16.28 11.94 -10.65
CA VAL A 33 -16.28 12.00 -12.11
C VAL A 33 -16.35 13.44 -12.58
N PRO A 34 -17.26 14.32 -12.13
CA PRO A 34 -17.22 15.73 -12.55
C PRO A 34 -15.89 16.40 -12.22
N PHE A 35 -15.31 16.13 -11.05
CA PHE A 35 -14.00 16.65 -10.65
C PHE A 35 -12.83 16.09 -11.48
N ALA A 36 -12.81 14.79 -11.75
CA ALA A 36 -11.77 14.17 -12.58
C ALA A 36 -11.94 14.52 -14.06
N THR A 37 -13.18 14.63 -14.55
CA THR A 37 -13.50 15.03 -15.93
C THR A 37 -13.29 16.51 -16.17
N SER A 38 -13.42 17.37 -15.14
CA SER A 38 -13.07 18.78 -15.27
C SER A 38 -11.54 18.98 -15.38
N LEU A 39 -10.76 18.02 -14.90
CA LEU A 39 -9.31 17.93 -15.09
C LEU A 39 -8.91 17.11 -16.32
N ALA A 40 -9.85 16.40 -16.96
CA ALA A 40 -9.55 15.58 -18.13
C ALA A 40 -9.33 16.47 -19.37
N PRO A 41 -8.40 16.10 -20.27
CA PRO A 41 -8.25 16.79 -21.53
C PRO A 41 -9.57 16.73 -22.30
N SER A 42 -9.95 17.85 -22.93
CA SER A 42 -11.15 17.91 -23.77
C SER A 42 -11.13 16.80 -24.83
N GLU A 43 -12.30 16.37 -25.32
CA GLU A 43 -12.36 15.36 -26.40
C GLU A 43 -11.53 15.77 -27.61
N LYS A 44 -11.46 17.07 -27.91
CA LYS A 44 -10.59 17.63 -28.94
C LYS A 44 -9.10 17.41 -28.63
N ALA A 45 -8.68 17.55 -27.37
CA ALA A 45 -7.30 17.28 -26.94
C ALA A 45 -6.97 15.77 -26.94
N ARG A 46 -7.92 14.90 -26.53
CA ARG A 46 -7.77 13.43 -26.61
C ARG A 46 -7.68 12.95 -28.07
N ALA A 47 -8.55 13.43 -28.93
CA ALA A 47 -8.55 13.11 -30.36
C ALA A 47 -7.27 13.62 -31.06
N ALA A 48 -6.74 14.77 -30.63
CA ALA A 48 -5.44 15.24 -31.12
C ALA A 48 -4.28 14.33 -30.70
N GLY A 49 -4.31 13.77 -29.49
CA GLY A 49 -3.22 12.94 -28.95
C GLY A 49 -3.16 11.49 -29.41
N ALA A 50 -4.27 10.95 -29.94
CA ALA A 50 -4.45 9.54 -30.26
C ALA A 50 -3.60 9.08 -31.46
N PRO A 51 -3.26 7.77 -31.55
CA PRO A 51 -2.67 7.20 -32.74
C PRO A 51 -3.60 7.33 -33.95
N VAL A 52 -3.02 7.55 -35.13
CA VAL A 52 -3.75 7.71 -36.39
C VAL A 52 -3.41 6.53 -37.29
N GLU A 53 -4.42 5.74 -37.64
CA GLU A 53 -4.28 4.65 -38.60
C GLU A 53 -4.46 5.19 -40.02
N VAL A 54 -3.54 4.81 -40.90
CA VAL A 54 -3.46 5.27 -42.28
C VAL A 54 -3.37 4.06 -43.20
N ASP A 55 -4.23 4.04 -44.21
CA ASP A 55 -4.14 3.11 -45.33
C ASP A 55 -3.17 3.68 -46.39
N ILE A 56 -2.08 2.96 -46.64
CA ILE A 56 -1.04 3.32 -47.61
C ILE A 56 -1.08 2.41 -48.85
N GLY A 57 -2.08 1.53 -48.99
CA GLY A 57 -2.17 0.58 -50.11
C GLY A 57 -2.25 1.25 -51.49
N GLY A 58 -2.75 2.49 -51.55
CA GLY A 58 -2.83 3.29 -52.78
C GLY A 58 -1.62 4.21 -53.04
N LEU A 59 -0.64 4.28 -52.14
CA LEU A 59 0.48 5.23 -52.24
C LEU A 59 1.55 4.73 -53.23
N LYS A 60 1.63 5.33 -54.43
CA LYS A 60 2.56 4.89 -55.46
C LYS A 60 4.00 5.31 -55.17
N LEU A 61 4.96 4.67 -55.84
CA LEU A 61 6.37 5.07 -55.80
C LEU A 61 6.54 6.52 -56.28
N GLY A 62 7.25 7.32 -55.48
CA GLY A 62 7.46 8.76 -55.65
C GLY A 62 6.36 9.64 -55.07
N GLU A 63 5.21 9.10 -54.64
CA GLU A 63 4.11 9.87 -54.09
C GLU A 63 4.24 10.09 -52.58
N MET A 64 3.69 11.22 -52.13
CA MET A 64 3.58 11.58 -50.72
C MET A 64 2.11 11.84 -50.39
N MET A 65 1.67 11.34 -49.24
CA MET A 65 0.41 11.73 -48.62
C MET A 65 0.66 12.48 -47.32
N THR A 66 -0.31 13.31 -46.92
CA THR A 66 -0.26 14.05 -45.66
C THR A 66 -1.42 13.61 -44.78
N VAL A 67 -1.12 13.32 -43.52
CA VAL A 67 -2.12 12.99 -42.51
C VAL A 67 -1.91 13.90 -41.30
N ALA A 68 -2.97 14.16 -40.53
CA ALA A 68 -2.88 14.98 -39.33
C ALA A 68 -2.65 14.08 -38.11
N TRP A 69 -1.62 14.38 -37.30
CA TRP A 69 -1.38 13.74 -36.01
C TRP A 69 -0.97 14.82 -34.99
N ARG A 70 -1.67 14.93 -33.86
CA ARG A 70 -1.45 16.02 -32.87
C ARG A 70 -1.65 17.43 -33.41
N GLY A 71 -2.54 17.57 -34.39
CA GLY A 71 -2.74 18.83 -35.10
C GLY A 71 -1.55 19.25 -35.97
N LYS A 72 -0.54 18.38 -36.13
CA LYS A 72 0.64 18.58 -36.99
C LYS A 72 0.46 17.77 -38.29
N PRO A 73 0.85 18.30 -39.45
CA PRO A 73 0.95 17.49 -40.65
C PRO A 73 2.07 16.45 -40.48
N VAL A 74 1.79 15.20 -40.81
CA VAL A 74 2.76 14.12 -40.93
C VAL A 74 2.75 13.65 -42.36
N TRP A 75 3.91 13.63 -42.98
CA TRP A 75 4.11 13.19 -44.34
C TRP A 75 4.50 11.72 -44.36
N ILE A 76 3.86 10.98 -45.25
CA ILE A 76 4.20 9.60 -45.57
C ILE A 76 4.58 9.58 -47.04
N ILE A 77 5.82 9.24 -47.34
CA ILE A 77 6.32 9.20 -48.72
C ILE A 77 6.83 7.81 -49.05
N ASN A 78 6.45 7.32 -50.22
CA ASN A 78 6.93 6.06 -50.76
C ASN A 78 8.05 6.33 -51.76
N ARG A 79 9.30 6.27 -51.32
CA ARG A 79 10.47 6.72 -52.09
C ARG A 79 10.90 5.70 -53.15
N THR A 80 11.29 6.18 -54.33
CA THR A 80 11.90 5.34 -55.38
C THR A 80 13.33 4.94 -55.02
N GLU A 81 13.89 3.94 -55.69
CA GLU A 81 15.30 3.57 -55.50
C GLU A 81 16.25 4.75 -55.83
N GLN A 82 15.91 5.59 -56.81
CA GLN A 82 16.66 6.82 -57.11
C GLN A 82 16.62 7.79 -55.92
N MET A 83 15.44 8.03 -55.35
CA MET A 83 15.28 8.89 -54.17
C MET A 83 16.09 8.38 -52.97
N LEU A 84 16.15 7.05 -52.78
CA LEU A 84 16.97 6.43 -51.73
C LEU A 84 18.48 6.59 -52.01
N ALA A 85 18.91 6.50 -53.26
CA ALA A 85 20.28 6.77 -53.66
C ALA A 85 20.66 8.24 -53.43
N ASP A 86 19.73 9.16 -53.69
CA ASP A 86 19.93 10.60 -53.48
C ASP A 86 20.05 10.97 -51.98
N VAL A 87 19.33 10.28 -51.09
CA VAL A 87 19.53 10.39 -49.62
C VAL A 87 20.97 10.04 -49.24
N LYS A 88 21.51 8.94 -49.77
CA LYS A 88 22.90 8.53 -49.51
C LYS A 88 23.91 9.54 -50.04
N LYS A 89 23.65 10.05 -51.24
CA LYS A 89 24.51 11.05 -51.88
C LYS A 89 24.59 12.35 -51.05
N ALA A 90 23.49 12.75 -50.43
CA ALA A 90 23.39 13.97 -49.62
C ALA A 90 24.01 13.87 -48.21
N ASP A 91 24.55 12.70 -47.81
CA ASP A 91 24.99 12.45 -46.43
C ASP A 91 26.07 13.43 -45.94
N SER A 92 27.00 13.82 -46.83
CA SER A 92 28.05 14.79 -46.52
C SER A 92 27.58 16.25 -46.53
N GLU A 93 26.38 16.52 -47.04
CA GLU A 93 25.80 17.86 -47.21
C GLU A 93 24.83 18.24 -46.08
N VAL A 94 24.34 17.27 -45.32
CA VAL A 94 23.42 17.47 -44.19
C VAL A 94 24.16 17.76 -42.89
N ALA A 95 23.51 18.52 -41.99
CA ALA A 95 24.13 18.99 -40.74
C ALA A 95 24.24 17.88 -39.68
N ASP A 96 23.26 16.97 -39.63
CA ASP A 96 23.19 15.86 -38.68
C ASP A 96 22.72 14.57 -39.38
N PRO A 97 23.61 13.89 -40.12
CA PRO A 97 23.23 12.76 -40.96
C PRO A 97 22.62 11.60 -40.18
N GLN A 98 23.06 11.38 -38.93
CA GLN A 98 22.59 10.32 -38.04
C GLN A 98 21.52 10.78 -37.04
N THR A 99 21.05 12.04 -37.10
CA THR A 99 20.08 12.62 -36.14
C THR A 99 20.52 12.42 -34.67
N LYS A 100 21.78 12.75 -34.36
CA LYS A 100 22.30 12.72 -32.99
C LYS A 100 21.64 13.78 -32.10
N ASN A 101 21.13 14.87 -32.68
CA ASN A 101 20.49 15.98 -32.00
C ASN A 101 19.03 16.10 -32.49
N PRO A 102 18.09 15.31 -31.95
CA PRO A 102 16.67 15.43 -32.30
C PRO A 102 16.07 16.76 -31.80
N PHE A 103 15.05 17.28 -32.49
CA PHE A 103 14.40 18.54 -32.12
C PHE A 103 13.44 18.37 -30.94
N SER A 104 12.34 17.64 -31.15
CA SER A 104 11.29 17.48 -30.12
C SER A 104 10.94 16.01 -29.86
N ILE A 105 11.18 15.12 -30.83
CA ILE A 105 10.92 13.70 -30.71
C ILE A 105 12.24 12.95 -30.95
N PRO A 106 12.71 12.13 -29.98
CA PRO A 106 13.87 11.26 -30.23
C PRO A 106 13.63 10.37 -31.44
N LEU A 107 14.64 10.22 -32.30
CA LEU A 107 14.55 9.32 -33.45
C LEU A 107 14.27 7.89 -32.95
N PRO A 108 13.18 7.23 -33.38
CA PRO A 108 12.92 5.85 -33.00
C PRO A 108 14.09 4.94 -33.35
N GLU A 109 14.38 3.98 -32.48
CA GLU A 109 15.53 3.07 -32.60
C GLU A 109 15.54 2.31 -33.92
N TYR A 110 14.37 1.83 -34.36
CA TYR A 110 14.18 1.16 -35.66
C TYR A 110 14.36 2.08 -36.88
N CYS A 111 14.43 3.40 -36.68
CA CYS A 111 14.73 4.41 -37.70
C CYS A 111 16.16 4.95 -37.61
N GLN A 112 17.03 4.43 -36.74
CA GLN A 112 18.44 4.84 -36.63
C GLN A 112 19.28 4.26 -37.78
N ASN A 113 18.98 4.70 -38.99
CA ASN A 113 19.71 4.37 -40.22
C ASN A 113 19.66 5.57 -41.17
N GLU A 114 20.44 5.47 -42.25
CA GLU A 114 20.57 6.49 -43.31
C GLU A 114 19.24 6.93 -43.94
N TYR A 115 18.21 6.08 -43.92
CA TYR A 115 16.92 6.37 -44.53
C TYR A 115 15.89 6.96 -43.57
N ARG A 116 16.18 6.95 -42.27
CA ARG A 116 15.29 7.37 -41.17
C ARG A 116 13.93 6.67 -41.22
N SER A 117 13.95 5.39 -41.55
CA SER A 117 12.78 4.55 -41.79
C SER A 117 13.03 3.14 -41.28
N ARG A 118 11.98 2.33 -41.15
CA ARG A 118 12.13 0.92 -40.74
C ARG A 118 12.95 0.14 -41.76
N ALA A 119 13.84 -0.75 -41.31
CA ALA A 119 14.78 -1.46 -42.18
C ALA A 119 14.06 -2.32 -43.24
N GLU A 120 12.97 -2.98 -42.83
CA GLU A 120 12.08 -3.78 -43.65
C GLU A 120 11.26 -2.96 -44.67
N HIS A 121 11.13 -1.65 -44.44
CA HIS A 121 10.36 -0.72 -45.27
C HIS A 121 11.15 0.56 -45.57
N LYS A 122 12.41 0.41 -46.01
CA LYS A 122 13.33 1.53 -46.28
C LYS A 122 12.76 2.61 -47.21
N ASN A 123 11.83 2.26 -48.09
CA ASN A 123 11.17 3.19 -49.01
C ASN A 123 10.16 4.12 -48.32
N ILE A 124 9.52 3.69 -47.22
CA ILE A 124 8.46 4.44 -46.53
C ILE A 124 9.06 5.33 -45.45
N LEU A 125 9.07 6.65 -45.68
CA LEU A 125 9.41 7.63 -44.64
C LEU A 125 8.15 8.22 -44.04
N VAL A 126 8.09 8.25 -42.71
CA VAL A 126 7.08 8.96 -41.92
C VAL A 126 7.76 10.08 -41.16
N VAL A 127 7.37 11.33 -41.42
CA VAL A 127 8.04 12.51 -40.83
C VAL A 127 7.05 13.62 -40.53
N VAL A 128 7.23 14.32 -39.41
CA VAL A 128 6.41 15.50 -39.07
C VAL A 128 6.79 16.64 -40.01
N GLY A 129 5.82 17.11 -40.78
CA GLY A 129 5.94 18.18 -41.78
C GLY A 129 6.01 19.58 -41.18
N ILE A 130 6.72 19.76 -40.07
CA ILE A 130 6.88 21.04 -39.38
C ILE A 130 8.37 21.37 -39.27
N CYS A 131 8.75 22.52 -39.82
CA CYS A 131 10.10 23.06 -39.74
C CYS A 131 10.49 23.26 -38.27
N THR A 132 11.66 22.74 -37.89
CA THR A 132 12.24 22.83 -36.55
C THR A 132 12.72 24.24 -36.17
N HIS A 133 12.68 25.21 -37.10
CA HIS A 133 13.02 26.60 -36.84
C HIS A 133 11.87 27.35 -36.14
N LEU A 134 10.78 27.61 -36.88
CA LEU A 134 9.65 28.46 -36.45
C LEU A 134 8.28 27.80 -36.70
N GLY A 135 8.24 26.49 -36.97
CA GLY A 135 6.98 25.77 -37.09
C GLY A 135 6.24 25.89 -38.42
N CYS A 136 6.80 26.54 -39.44
CA CYS A 136 6.22 26.56 -40.79
C CYS A 136 6.16 25.16 -41.40
N SER A 137 5.17 24.86 -42.26
CA SER A 137 5.14 23.60 -43.04
C SER A 137 5.99 23.74 -44.30
N PRO A 138 7.11 23.01 -44.46
CA PRO A 138 7.89 23.06 -45.70
C PRO A 138 7.11 22.51 -46.91
N SER A 139 7.44 22.99 -48.11
CA SER A 139 6.82 22.55 -49.36
C SER A 139 7.66 21.45 -50.03
N PRO A 140 7.03 20.38 -50.56
CA PRO A 140 7.76 19.33 -51.26
C PRO A 140 8.29 19.84 -52.60
N ARG A 141 9.55 19.51 -52.89
CA ARG A 141 10.20 19.77 -54.17
C ARG A 141 11.04 18.52 -54.52
N PHE A 142 10.39 17.48 -55.04
CA PHE A 142 11.05 16.18 -55.27
C PHE A 142 11.81 16.09 -56.59
N MET A 143 11.67 17.08 -57.48
CA MET A 143 12.43 17.13 -58.73
C MET A 143 13.86 17.62 -58.48
N PRO A 144 14.89 16.83 -58.80
CA PRO A 144 16.28 17.27 -58.71
C PRO A 144 16.59 18.34 -59.77
N GLY A 145 17.62 19.15 -59.52
CA GLY A 145 18.11 20.15 -60.48
C GLY A 145 17.82 21.61 -60.09
N PRO A 146 18.07 22.57 -61.01
CA PRO A 146 18.00 23.99 -60.72
C PRO A 146 16.57 24.42 -60.37
N GLN A 147 16.36 24.87 -59.14
CA GLN A 147 15.09 25.43 -58.69
C GLN A 147 15.32 26.84 -58.11
N PRO A 148 14.33 27.75 -58.20
CA PRO A 148 14.46 29.09 -57.64
C PRO A 148 14.85 29.03 -56.16
N ASN A 149 15.93 29.73 -55.80
CA ASN A 149 16.51 29.79 -54.45
C ASN A 149 17.13 28.48 -53.92
N LEU A 150 17.49 27.53 -54.80
CA LEU A 150 18.15 26.26 -54.46
C LEU A 150 19.40 26.04 -55.32
N PRO A 151 20.43 25.33 -54.80
CA PRO A 151 21.61 24.98 -55.60
C PRO A 151 21.24 24.16 -56.84
N ALA A 152 21.94 24.36 -57.96
CA ALA A 152 21.69 23.66 -59.22
C ALA A 152 21.82 22.12 -59.10
N HIS A 153 22.55 21.63 -58.10
CA HIS A 153 22.81 20.23 -57.81
C HIS A 153 21.90 19.67 -56.71
N TRP A 154 20.83 20.37 -56.32
CA TRP A 154 19.99 19.94 -55.20
C TRP A 154 19.27 18.61 -55.49
N PRO A 155 19.37 17.59 -54.62
CA PRO A 155 18.87 16.24 -54.86
C PRO A 155 17.34 16.08 -54.69
N GLY A 156 16.62 17.15 -54.34
CA GLY A 156 15.21 17.08 -54.00
C GLY A 156 14.96 16.89 -52.50
N GLY A 157 13.72 17.13 -52.07
CA GLY A 157 13.32 17.08 -50.65
C GLY A 157 12.25 18.11 -50.32
N TRP A 158 12.46 18.87 -49.26
CA TRP A 158 11.52 19.88 -48.79
C TRP A 158 12.17 21.25 -48.59
N LEU A 159 11.47 22.32 -48.98
CA LEU A 159 11.90 23.71 -48.83
C LEU A 159 10.95 24.45 -47.89
N CYS A 160 11.47 25.00 -46.79
CA CYS A 160 10.72 25.87 -45.90
C CYS A 160 10.59 27.28 -46.51
N PRO A 161 9.36 27.77 -46.76
CA PRO A 161 9.15 29.06 -47.42
C PRO A 161 9.53 30.27 -46.57
N CYS A 162 9.68 30.10 -45.25
CA CYS A 162 9.88 31.20 -44.30
C CYS A 162 11.31 31.80 -44.38
N HIS A 163 12.34 30.97 -44.18
CA HIS A 163 13.74 31.41 -44.16
C HIS A 163 14.65 30.51 -45.02
N GLY A 164 14.08 29.77 -45.97
CA GLY A 164 14.85 29.00 -46.96
C GLY A 164 15.59 27.77 -46.42
N SER A 165 15.18 27.24 -45.26
CA SER A 165 15.72 25.97 -44.76
C SER A 165 15.32 24.82 -45.67
N THR A 166 16.29 24.00 -46.07
CA THR A 166 16.10 22.87 -46.96
C THR A 166 16.34 21.57 -46.23
N PHE A 167 15.52 20.56 -46.55
CA PHE A 167 15.63 19.22 -46.03
C PHE A 167 15.74 18.24 -47.19
N ASP A 168 16.54 17.19 -47.05
CA ASP A 168 16.65 16.11 -48.04
C ASP A 168 15.43 15.17 -47.97
N LEU A 169 15.43 14.10 -48.79
CA LEU A 169 14.37 13.08 -48.84
C LEU A 169 14.31 12.13 -47.63
N ALA A 170 15.13 12.34 -46.61
CA ALA A 170 15.01 11.72 -45.28
C ALA A 170 14.58 12.74 -44.21
N GLY A 171 14.25 13.99 -44.59
CA GLY A 171 13.87 15.06 -43.68
C GLY A 171 15.05 15.61 -42.88
N ARG A 172 16.28 15.40 -43.34
CA ARG A 172 17.52 15.87 -42.71
C ARG A 172 17.87 17.25 -43.22
N VAL A 173 18.23 18.16 -42.32
CA VAL A 173 18.50 19.55 -42.67
C VAL A 173 19.88 19.68 -43.32
N PHE A 174 19.97 20.44 -44.41
CA PHE A 174 21.26 20.77 -45.03
C PHE A 174 22.11 21.68 -44.13
N LYS A 175 23.43 21.62 -44.27
CA LYS A 175 24.37 22.51 -43.56
C LYS A 175 24.06 23.99 -43.84
N ASN A 176 24.39 24.84 -42.88
CA ASN A 176 24.25 26.31 -42.98
C ASN A 176 22.81 26.78 -43.26
N LYS A 177 21.81 26.08 -42.70
CA LYS A 177 20.39 26.46 -42.79
C LYS A 177 19.87 26.92 -41.42
N PRO A 178 18.86 27.83 -41.39
CA PRO A 178 18.29 28.32 -40.13
C PRO A 178 17.61 27.25 -39.26
N ALA A 179 17.08 26.18 -39.87
CA ALA A 179 16.50 25.08 -39.12
C ALA A 179 17.58 24.38 -38.28
N PRO A 180 17.44 24.34 -36.95
CA PRO A 180 18.50 23.90 -36.05
C PRO A 180 18.67 22.37 -36.03
N GLN A 181 17.65 21.60 -36.41
CA GLN A 181 17.66 20.13 -36.39
C GLN A 181 16.84 19.52 -37.54
N ASN A 182 17.03 18.22 -37.78
CA ASN A 182 16.23 17.42 -38.72
C ASN A 182 14.74 17.40 -38.33
N LEU A 183 13.85 17.21 -39.32
CA LEU A 183 12.41 17.03 -39.05
C LEU A 183 12.17 15.81 -38.17
N ASP A 184 11.24 15.91 -37.21
CA ASP A 184 10.95 14.83 -36.27
C ASP A 184 10.32 13.62 -36.97
N VAL A 185 10.76 12.41 -36.61
CA VAL A 185 10.10 11.16 -37.02
C VAL A 185 9.22 10.71 -35.85
N PRO A 186 7.89 10.66 -36.01
CA PRO A 186 7.01 10.22 -34.93
C PRO A 186 7.17 8.70 -34.74
N PRO A 187 6.81 8.15 -33.57
CA PRO A 187 6.66 6.70 -33.43
C PRO A 187 5.62 6.17 -34.42
N PHE A 188 5.92 5.11 -35.15
CA PHE A 188 4.96 4.44 -36.02
C PHE A 188 5.23 2.94 -36.13
N MET A 189 4.20 2.18 -36.47
CA MET A 189 4.32 0.74 -36.75
C MET A 189 3.39 0.31 -37.90
N PHE A 190 3.73 -0.79 -38.54
CA PHE A 190 2.86 -1.41 -39.54
C PHE A 190 1.92 -2.40 -38.85
N LYS A 191 0.59 -2.24 -39.06
CA LYS A 191 -0.41 -3.24 -38.68
C LYS A 191 -0.54 -4.34 -39.72
N SER A 192 -0.25 -4.01 -40.98
CA SER A 192 -0.21 -4.92 -42.12
C SER A 192 0.67 -4.30 -43.22
N ALA A 193 0.86 -5.01 -44.33
CA ALA A 193 1.62 -4.51 -45.48
C ALA A 193 1.09 -3.19 -46.07
N THR A 194 -0.19 -2.87 -45.86
CA THR A 194 -0.85 -1.67 -46.41
C THR A 194 -1.37 -0.71 -45.34
N ARG A 195 -1.18 -1.01 -44.05
CA ARG A 195 -1.67 -0.14 -42.97
C ARG A 195 -0.59 0.22 -41.97
N LEU A 196 -0.49 1.52 -41.72
CA LEU A 196 0.47 2.13 -40.82
C LEU A 196 -0.26 2.88 -39.70
N VAL A 197 0.28 2.83 -38.49
CA VAL A 197 -0.22 3.59 -37.34
C VAL A 197 0.81 4.60 -36.92
N ILE A 198 0.45 5.87 -36.90
CA ILE A 198 1.30 6.98 -36.45
C ILE A 198 0.95 7.32 -35.01
N GLY A 199 1.96 7.54 -34.18
CA GLY A 199 1.80 7.80 -32.76
C GLY A 199 1.70 6.54 -31.90
N GLN A 200 2.13 5.37 -32.40
CA GLN A 200 2.24 4.12 -31.66
C GLN A 200 3.36 3.26 -32.26
N ASP A 201 4.13 2.58 -31.40
CA ASP A 201 5.11 1.57 -31.80
C ASP A 201 5.06 0.36 -30.84
N GLU A 202 6.03 -0.55 -30.95
CA GLU A 202 6.15 -1.75 -30.11
C GLU A 202 6.30 -1.42 -28.61
N LYS A 203 6.72 -0.20 -28.27
CA LYS A 203 6.86 0.30 -26.89
C LYS A 203 5.60 1.04 -26.42
N GLY A 204 4.52 1.04 -27.20
CA GLY A 204 3.21 1.62 -26.85
C GLY A 204 2.90 2.96 -27.54
N GLU A 205 1.76 3.56 -27.17
CA GLU A 205 1.31 4.83 -27.74
C GLU A 205 2.30 5.97 -27.43
N ALA A 206 2.37 6.98 -28.30
CA ALA A 206 3.19 8.16 -28.11
C ALA A 206 2.56 9.18 -27.14
N GLY A 207 1.33 8.94 -26.67
CA GLY A 207 0.55 9.76 -25.72
C GLY A 207 1.29 10.06 -24.40
N LEU A 208 0.73 10.91 -23.54
CA LEU A 208 1.33 11.23 -22.23
C LEU A 208 1.66 9.95 -21.44
N LEU A 209 0.73 8.99 -21.40
CA LEU A 209 0.93 7.71 -20.72
C LEU A 209 2.09 6.91 -21.31
N GLY A 210 2.19 6.77 -22.64
CA GLY A 210 3.31 6.05 -23.22
C GLY A 210 4.63 6.82 -23.21
N TRP A 211 4.60 8.17 -23.14
CA TRP A 211 5.79 8.97 -22.83
C TRP A 211 6.31 8.68 -21.41
N ILE A 212 5.41 8.50 -20.44
CA ILE A 212 5.73 8.07 -19.07
C ILE A 212 6.27 6.63 -19.10
N ASP A 213 5.54 5.67 -19.69
CA ASP A 213 5.91 4.25 -19.70
C ASP A 213 7.27 3.97 -20.32
N ARG A 214 7.71 4.79 -21.29
CA ARG A 214 9.06 4.72 -21.88
C ARG A 214 10.19 5.13 -20.91
N ARG A 215 9.89 5.79 -19.78
CA ARG A 215 10.85 6.32 -18.79
C ARG A 215 10.66 5.73 -17.39
N PHE A 216 9.41 5.43 -17.05
CA PHE A 216 8.99 4.92 -15.77
C PHE A 216 7.85 3.93 -16.01
N PRO A 217 7.96 2.67 -15.57
CA PRO A 217 7.02 1.60 -15.90
C PRO A 217 5.68 1.73 -15.16
N LEU A 218 4.95 2.84 -15.34
CA LEU A 218 3.72 3.16 -14.62
C LEU A 218 2.63 2.13 -14.89
N SER A 219 2.32 1.89 -16.16
CA SER A 219 1.23 0.99 -16.56
C SER A 219 1.51 -0.46 -16.19
N SER A 220 2.74 -0.94 -16.37
CA SER A 220 3.09 -2.32 -15.98
C SER A 220 3.13 -2.49 -14.47
N THR A 221 3.60 -1.50 -13.71
CA THR A 221 3.52 -1.52 -12.23
C THR A 221 2.07 -1.51 -11.76
N TRP A 222 1.22 -0.67 -12.34
CA TRP A 222 -0.22 -0.66 -12.06
C TRP A 222 -0.88 -2.01 -12.37
N LYS A 223 -0.55 -2.61 -13.52
CA LYS A 223 -1.05 -3.94 -13.88
C LYS A 223 -0.59 -5.02 -12.90
N ALA A 224 0.69 -5.04 -12.57
CA ALA A 224 1.28 -6.02 -11.68
C ALA A 224 0.74 -5.95 -10.24
N HIS A 225 0.43 -4.74 -9.75
CA HIS A 225 0.02 -4.54 -8.36
C HIS A 225 -1.47 -4.28 -8.15
N VAL A 226 -2.21 -3.84 -9.16
CA VAL A 226 -3.61 -3.40 -8.97
C VAL A 226 -4.56 -4.08 -9.94
N SER A 227 -4.38 -3.95 -11.26
CA SER A 227 -5.43 -4.40 -12.19
C SER A 227 -5.35 -5.86 -12.58
N GLU A 228 -4.15 -6.38 -12.87
CA GLU A 228 -3.93 -7.72 -13.43
C GLU A 228 -3.27 -8.69 -12.43
N TYR A 229 -3.14 -8.30 -11.15
CA TYR A 229 -2.77 -9.20 -10.07
C TYR A 229 -3.84 -10.28 -9.86
N TYR A 230 -3.48 -11.56 -9.94
CA TYR A 230 -4.43 -12.67 -9.76
C TYR A 230 -4.58 -13.05 -8.29
N ALA A 231 -5.79 -12.84 -7.74
CA ALA A 231 -6.15 -13.21 -6.38
C ALA A 231 -7.06 -14.45 -6.36
N PRO A 232 -7.01 -15.30 -5.31
CA PRO A 232 -7.89 -16.46 -5.17
C PRO A 232 -9.36 -16.06 -5.24
N LYS A 233 -10.18 -16.72 -6.06
CA LYS A 233 -11.60 -16.37 -6.30
C LYS A 233 -12.56 -16.55 -5.11
N ASN A 234 -12.11 -17.13 -3.99
CA ASN A 234 -12.95 -17.48 -2.83
C ASN A 234 -12.68 -16.61 -1.60
N PHE A 235 -12.25 -15.35 -1.76
CA PHE A 235 -12.21 -14.43 -0.63
C PHE A 235 -13.58 -14.27 0.00
N ASN A 236 -13.57 -14.02 1.30
CA ASN A 236 -14.78 -13.77 2.08
C ASN A 236 -14.60 -12.47 2.86
N PHE A 237 -15.59 -12.15 3.70
CA PHE A 237 -15.60 -10.96 4.56
C PHE A 237 -14.26 -10.61 5.24
N TRP A 238 -13.48 -11.60 5.67
CA TRP A 238 -12.22 -11.35 6.38
C TRP A 238 -11.12 -10.71 5.50
N TYR A 239 -11.32 -10.63 4.19
CA TYR A 239 -10.36 -10.07 3.25
C TYR A 239 -10.54 -8.55 3.03
N PHE A 240 -11.64 -7.94 3.52
CA PHE A 240 -11.81 -6.48 3.51
C PHE A 240 -10.80 -5.76 4.40
N PHE A 241 -10.38 -6.37 5.52
CA PHE A 241 -9.59 -5.66 6.53
C PHE A 241 -8.19 -5.25 6.07
N GLY A 242 -7.69 -5.76 4.94
CA GLY A 242 -6.45 -5.27 4.33
C GLY A 242 -6.64 -3.91 3.65
N SER A 243 -7.63 -3.80 2.75
CA SER A 243 -7.95 -2.55 2.07
C SER A 243 -8.55 -1.50 3.00
N LEU A 244 -9.35 -1.91 3.99
CA LEU A 244 -9.82 -1.00 5.04
C LEU A 244 -8.66 -0.41 5.86
N ALA A 245 -7.58 -1.17 6.12
CA ALA A 245 -6.41 -0.63 6.83
C ALA A 245 -5.71 0.46 6.01
N LEU A 246 -5.61 0.29 4.68
CA LEU A 246 -5.09 1.33 3.78
C LEU A 246 -6.00 2.57 3.73
N LEU A 247 -7.32 2.37 3.71
CA LEU A 247 -8.29 3.48 3.77
C LEU A 247 -8.11 4.28 5.07
N VAL A 248 -8.09 3.60 6.22
CA VAL A 248 -7.95 4.28 7.52
C VAL A 248 -6.58 4.96 7.63
N LEU A 249 -5.50 4.34 7.14
CA LEU A 249 -4.19 4.99 7.05
C LEU A 249 -4.26 6.31 6.25
N ALA A 250 -4.92 6.30 5.09
CA ALA A 250 -5.10 7.51 4.29
C ALA A 250 -5.92 8.57 5.04
N ILE A 251 -7.00 8.17 5.72
CA ILE A 251 -7.80 9.06 6.57
C ILE A 251 -6.90 9.69 7.65
N GLN A 252 -6.09 8.91 8.36
CA GLN A 252 -5.21 9.41 9.42
C GLN A 252 -4.16 10.39 8.89
N VAL A 253 -3.51 10.07 7.77
CA VAL A 253 -2.49 10.95 7.18
C VAL A 253 -3.11 12.26 6.72
N VAL A 254 -4.22 12.21 5.97
CA VAL A 254 -4.87 13.41 5.45
C VAL A 254 -5.38 14.28 6.60
N THR A 255 -6.14 13.70 7.54
CA THR A 255 -6.66 14.47 8.69
C THR A 255 -5.54 14.99 9.59
N GLY A 256 -4.47 14.22 9.80
CA GLY A 256 -3.29 14.65 10.55
C GLY A 256 -2.60 15.87 9.94
N ILE A 257 -2.44 15.90 8.61
CA ILE A 257 -1.90 17.06 7.87
C ILE A 257 -2.78 18.30 8.10
N PHE A 258 -4.11 18.17 8.07
CA PHE A 258 -5.01 19.30 8.34
C PHE A 258 -4.95 19.78 9.81
N LEU A 259 -4.84 18.85 10.76
CA LEU A 259 -4.75 19.18 12.17
C LEU A 259 -3.44 19.92 12.50
N VAL A 260 -2.32 19.46 11.94
CA VAL A 260 -1.01 20.09 12.22
C VAL A 260 -0.90 21.53 11.72
N MET A 261 -1.68 21.92 10.71
CA MET A 261 -1.74 23.32 10.25
C MET A 261 -2.31 24.29 11.30
N ASN A 262 -3.04 23.77 12.29
CA ASN A 262 -3.75 24.56 13.31
C ASN A 262 -3.31 24.24 14.75
N TYR A 263 -2.60 23.13 14.95
CA TYR A 263 -2.09 22.69 16.25
C TYR A 263 -0.81 23.45 16.66
N LYS A 264 -0.62 23.65 17.98
CA LYS A 264 0.58 24.28 18.55
C LYS A 264 1.29 23.28 19.48
N PRO A 265 2.49 22.76 19.12
CA PRO A 265 3.26 21.84 19.97
C PRO A 265 3.99 22.62 21.10
N ASP A 266 3.22 23.20 22.00
CA ASP A 266 3.71 23.95 23.16
C ASP A 266 2.85 23.58 24.36
N ALA A 267 3.45 23.18 25.49
CA ALA A 267 2.72 22.67 26.64
C ALA A 267 1.68 23.64 27.22
N GLN A 268 1.84 24.96 27.03
CA GLN A 268 0.88 25.97 27.46
C GLN A 268 -0.25 26.16 26.45
N LEU A 269 0.00 25.93 25.16
CA LEU A 269 -0.93 26.21 24.07
C LEU A 269 -1.58 24.96 23.46
N ALA A 270 -1.04 23.77 23.68
CA ALA A 270 -1.44 22.54 22.99
C ALA A 270 -2.92 22.24 23.19
N PHE A 271 -3.37 22.18 24.44
CA PHE A 271 -4.78 21.95 24.78
C PHE A 271 -5.70 23.02 24.17
N ALA A 272 -5.34 24.30 24.33
CA ALA A 272 -6.11 25.42 23.79
C ALA A 272 -6.18 25.40 22.25
N SER A 273 -5.10 24.99 21.57
CA SER A 273 -5.06 24.87 20.11
C SER A 273 -5.97 23.75 19.60
N VAL A 274 -6.14 22.67 20.36
CA VAL A 274 -7.10 21.61 20.03
C VAL A 274 -8.54 22.09 20.22
N GLU A 275 -8.82 22.87 21.27
CA GLU A 275 -10.13 23.49 21.44
C GLU A 275 -10.42 24.55 20.35
N TYR A 276 -9.41 25.29 19.91
CA TYR A 276 -9.50 26.20 18.76
C TYR A 276 -9.88 25.44 17.47
N ILE A 277 -9.26 24.28 17.20
CA ILE A 277 -9.64 23.41 16.07
C ILE A 277 -11.11 22.99 16.18
N MET A 278 -11.58 22.64 17.38
CA MET A 278 -12.96 22.20 17.58
C MET A 278 -13.99 23.31 17.34
N ARG A 279 -13.68 24.54 17.77
CA ARG A 279 -14.66 25.61 17.92
C ARG A 279 -14.59 26.65 16.81
N GLU A 280 -13.39 26.98 16.35
CA GLU A 280 -13.16 28.14 15.47
C GLU A 280 -12.81 27.71 14.03
N VAL A 281 -12.11 26.58 13.86
CA VAL A 281 -11.76 26.10 12.51
C VAL A 281 -12.99 25.52 11.84
N ARG A 282 -13.35 26.04 10.66
CA ARG A 282 -14.48 25.54 9.88
C ARG A 282 -14.29 24.05 9.56
N TRP A 283 -15.23 23.21 10.00
CA TRP A 283 -15.17 21.73 9.95
C TRP A 283 -14.04 21.09 10.77
N GLY A 284 -13.35 21.84 11.63
CA GLY A 284 -12.25 21.33 12.44
C GLY A 284 -12.70 20.25 13.45
N TRP A 285 -13.91 20.38 14.01
CA TRP A 285 -14.51 19.33 14.85
C TRP A 285 -14.65 17.99 14.13
N LEU A 286 -15.07 18.02 12.86
CA LEU A 286 -15.25 16.83 12.04
C LEU A 286 -13.90 16.18 11.76
N ILE A 287 -12.90 16.98 11.38
CA ILE A 287 -11.54 16.50 11.10
C ILE A 287 -10.91 15.90 12.37
N ARG A 288 -11.07 16.54 13.54
CA ARG A 288 -10.57 16.00 14.81
C ARG A 288 -11.23 14.65 15.12
N TYR A 289 -12.55 14.55 15.01
CA TYR A 289 -13.24 13.28 15.26
C TYR A 289 -12.94 12.20 14.23
N MET A 290 -12.75 12.56 12.96
CA MET A 290 -12.24 11.62 11.95
C MET A 290 -10.87 11.08 12.34
N HIS A 291 -9.97 11.92 12.87
CA HIS A 291 -8.64 11.50 13.29
C HIS A 291 -8.66 10.65 14.57
N SER A 292 -9.42 11.05 15.59
CA SER A 292 -9.48 10.31 16.87
C SER A 292 -10.28 9.02 16.76
N THR A 293 -11.47 9.07 16.17
CA THR A 293 -12.29 7.87 15.87
C THR A 293 -11.57 6.98 14.88
N GLY A 294 -10.88 7.58 13.90
CA GLY A 294 -10.09 6.86 12.91
C GLY A 294 -8.98 6.03 13.54
N ALA A 295 -8.30 6.54 14.58
CA ALA A 295 -7.34 5.75 15.35
C ALA A 295 -7.98 4.50 16.00
N SER A 296 -9.14 4.66 16.65
CA SER A 296 -9.88 3.50 17.21
C SER A 296 -10.29 2.51 16.12
N MET A 297 -10.84 2.97 15.01
CA MET A 297 -11.22 2.09 13.90
C MET A 297 -10.01 1.42 13.24
N PHE A 298 -8.84 2.06 13.26
CA PHE A 298 -7.59 1.46 12.79
C PHE A 298 -7.27 0.20 13.60
N PHE A 299 -7.33 0.27 14.94
CA PHE A 299 -7.08 -0.91 15.77
C PHE A 299 -8.16 -1.97 15.65
N VAL A 300 -9.44 -1.61 15.50
CA VAL A 300 -10.49 -2.59 15.18
C VAL A 300 -10.14 -3.34 13.89
N VAL A 301 -9.82 -2.62 12.82
CA VAL A 301 -9.49 -3.19 11.52
C VAL A 301 -8.24 -4.07 11.60
N VAL A 302 -7.17 -3.60 12.26
CA VAL A 302 -5.91 -4.34 12.36
C VAL A 302 -6.04 -5.57 13.25
N TYR A 303 -6.76 -5.51 14.36
CA TYR A 303 -7.03 -6.71 15.17
C TYR A 303 -7.81 -7.77 14.39
N LEU A 304 -8.83 -7.36 13.61
CA LEU A 304 -9.57 -8.28 12.74
C LEU A 304 -8.70 -8.80 11.58
N HIS A 305 -7.82 -7.98 11.03
CA HIS A 305 -6.85 -8.37 10.01
C HIS A 305 -5.86 -9.42 10.52
N MET A 306 -5.29 -9.21 11.71
CA MET A 306 -4.36 -10.14 12.37
C MET A 306 -5.08 -11.44 12.76
N PHE A 307 -6.31 -11.34 13.28
CA PHE A 307 -7.13 -12.50 13.60
C PHE A 307 -7.45 -13.34 12.36
N ARG A 308 -7.73 -12.71 11.21
CA ARG A 308 -7.80 -13.43 9.92
C ARG A 308 -6.52 -14.19 9.62
N GLY A 309 -5.36 -13.59 9.85
CA GLY A 309 -4.06 -14.23 9.65
C GLY A 309 -3.87 -15.47 10.53
N LEU A 310 -4.39 -15.43 11.75
CA LEU A 310 -4.46 -16.56 12.68
C LEU A 310 -5.43 -17.65 12.21
N LEU A 311 -6.63 -17.28 11.73
CA LEU A 311 -7.66 -18.23 11.28
C LEU A 311 -7.25 -19.03 10.04
N TYR A 312 -6.66 -18.37 9.04
CA TYR A 312 -6.32 -19.01 7.77
C TYR A 312 -4.86 -19.46 7.66
N GLY A 313 -4.06 -19.24 8.70
CA GLY A 313 -2.64 -19.59 8.69
C GLY A 313 -1.84 -18.74 7.70
N SER A 314 -2.23 -17.48 7.47
CA SER A 314 -1.56 -16.58 6.53
C SER A 314 -0.17 -16.13 6.99
N HIS A 315 0.20 -16.45 8.23
CA HIS A 315 1.54 -16.23 8.79
C HIS A 315 2.51 -17.37 8.47
N ARG A 316 2.02 -18.50 7.94
CA ARG A 316 2.81 -19.69 7.67
C ARG A 316 3.48 -19.62 6.30
N GLN A 317 4.50 -20.44 6.10
CA GLN A 317 5.25 -20.55 4.84
C GLN A 317 4.34 -20.54 3.60
N PRO A 318 4.64 -19.76 2.55
CA PRO A 318 5.83 -18.88 2.37
C PRO A 318 5.62 -17.41 2.83
N ARG A 319 4.67 -17.12 3.73
CA ARG A 319 4.24 -15.76 4.07
C ARG A 319 4.83 -15.21 5.38
N GLU A 320 5.92 -15.79 5.85
CA GLU A 320 6.56 -15.39 7.11
C GLU A 320 6.96 -13.91 7.07
N LEU A 321 7.55 -13.46 5.95
CA LEU A 321 7.98 -12.08 5.79
C LEU A 321 6.81 -11.08 5.76
N VAL A 322 5.69 -11.45 5.13
CA VAL A 322 4.44 -10.67 5.16
C VAL A 322 3.98 -10.47 6.61
N TRP A 323 4.01 -11.55 7.41
CA TRP A 323 3.64 -11.48 8.82
C TRP A 323 4.61 -10.64 9.65
N LEU A 324 5.92 -10.78 9.45
CA LEU A 324 6.92 -9.98 10.17
C LEU A 324 6.78 -8.48 9.87
N PHE A 325 6.59 -8.09 8.61
CA PHE A 325 6.28 -6.71 8.26
C PHE A 325 4.96 -6.25 8.88
N GLY A 326 3.94 -7.12 8.93
CA GLY A 326 2.68 -6.85 9.63
C GLY A 326 2.87 -6.59 11.12
N CYS A 327 3.73 -7.36 11.80
CA CYS A 327 4.06 -7.15 13.20
C CYS A 327 4.84 -5.84 13.44
N LEU A 328 5.77 -5.49 12.53
CA LEU A 328 6.47 -4.19 12.59
C LEU A 328 5.51 -3.02 12.36
N ILE A 329 4.59 -3.14 11.40
CA ILE A 329 3.49 -2.17 11.19
C ILE A 329 2.66 -2.03 12.45
N PHE A 330 2.29 -3.15 13.10
CA PHE A 330 1.53 -3.10 14.34
C PHE A 330 2.29 -2.34 15.44
N LEU A 331 3.58 -2.59 15.64
CA LEU A 331 4.40 -1.83 16.59
C LEU A 331 4.46 -0.33 16.24
N CYS A 332 4.63 0.02 14.97
CA CYS A 332 4.58 1.42 14.52
C CYS A 332 3.21 2.05 14.78
N LEU A 333 2.10 1.35 14.53
CA LEU A 333 0.75 1.83 14.83
C LEU A 333 0.52 2.01 16.34
N MET A 334 1.05 1.12 17.18
CA MET A 334 1.03 1.31 18.63
C MET A 334 1.81 2.57 19.03
N ALA A 335 2.99 2.79 18.45
CA ALA A 335 3.77 4.00 18.70
C ALA A 335 3.07 5.27 18.21
N GLU A 336 2.49 5.27 17.00
CA GLU A 336 1.70 6.37 16.45
C GLU A 336 0.55 6.77 17.35
N ALA A 337 -0.27 5.79 17.73
CA ALA A 337 -1.44 6.04 18.53
C ALA A 337 -1.07 6.49 19.94
N PHE A 338 0.04 6.00 20.49
CA PHE A 338 0.58 6.54 21.72
C PHE A 338 0.99 8.00 21.55
N PHE A 339 1.92 8.34 20.65
CA PHE A 339 2.42 9.72 20.53
C PHE A 339 1.31 10.72 20.16
N GLY A 340 0.39 10.35 19.26
CA GLY A 340 -0.76 11.16 18.89
C GLY A 340 -1.71 11.42 20.06
N TYR A 341 -1.93 10.41 20.93
CA TYR A 341 -2.77 10.54 22.12
C TYR A 341 -2.21 11.53 23.16
N LEU A 342 -0.91 11.86 23.10
CA LEU A 342 -0.28 12.79 24.02
C LEU A 342 -0.45 14.26 23.59
N LEU A 343 -0.68 14.50 22.29
CA LEU A 343 -0.70 15.85 21.73
C LEU A 343 -1.83 16.75 22.23
N PRO A 344 -3.05 16.26 22.53
CA PRO A 344 -4.08 17.10 23.14
C PRO A 344 -3.68 17.72 24.48
N TRP A 345 -2.68 17.14 25.16
CA TRP A 345 -2.15 17.65 26.43
C TRP A 345 -3.21 17.83 27.53
N GLY A 346 -4.20 16.93 27.54
CA GLY A 346 -5.15 16.80 28.64
C GLY A 346 -4.60 15.94 29.78
N GLN A 347 -5.40 15.71 30.82
CA GLN A 347 -4.99 14.90 31.98
C GLN A 347 -4.52 13.49 31.59
N MET A 348 -5.28 12.80 30.74
CA MET A 348 -4.92 11.43 30.34
C MET A 348 -3.70 11.40 29.43
N SER A 349 -3.54 12.40 28.56
CA SER A 349 -2.33 12.60 27.77
C SER A 349 -1.09 12.74 28.66
N PHE A 350 -1.09 13.67 29.62
CA PHE A 350 0.07 13.94 30.47
C PHE A 350 0.43 12.74 31.37
N TRP A 351 -0.54 12.21 32.10
CA TRP A 351 -0.30 11.09 33.02
C TRP A 351 -0.02 9.79 32.27
N GLY A 352 -0.62 9.59 31.09
CA GLY A 352 -0.29 8.49 30.19
C GLY A 352 1.17 8.53 29.75
N ALA A 353 1.68 9.70 29.34
CA ALA A 353 3.09 9.90 29.02
C ALA A 353 3.99 9.55 30.23
N GLN A 354 3.65 10.08 31.40
CA GLN A 354 4.41 9.86 32.63
C GLN A 354 4.49 8.37 32.98
N VAL A 355 3.36 7.65 32.93
CA VAL A 355 3.31 6.20 33.23
C VAL A 355 4.16 5.41 32.23
N ILE A 356 3.98 5.64 30.92
CA ILE A 356 4.69 4.87 29.89
C ILE A 356 6.20 5.14 29.92
N VAL A 357 6.64 6.39 30.06
CA VAL A 357 8.08 6.69 30.17
C VAL A 357 8.67 6.04 31.43
N ASN A 358 7.92 6.02 32.53
CA ASN A 358 8.34 5.37 33.77
C ASN A 358 8.37 3.83 33.68
N LEU A 359 7.84 3.21 32.62
CA LEU A 359 8.04 1.78 32.37
C LEU A 359 9.49 1.48 31.98
N PHE A 360 10.13 2.36 31.20
CA PHE A 360 11.52 2.19 30.78
C PHE A 360 12.50 2.30 31.95
N SER A 361 12.15 3.04 33.02
CA SER A 361 12.98 3.11 34.22
C SER A 361 13.07 1.80 34.99
N ALA A 362 12.18 0.83 34.70
CA ALA A 362 12.23 -0.49 35.31
C ALA A 362 13.35 -1.39 34.74
N ILE A 363 13.99 -1.00 33.62
CA ILE A 363 15.08 -1.78 33.04
C ILE A 363 16.31 -1.67 33.94
N PRO A 364 16.88 -2.79 34.43
CA PRO A 364 18.08 -2.75 35.24
C PRO A 364 19.25 -2.06 34.53
N LEU A 365 20.10 -1.37 35.30
CA LEU A 365 21.31 -0.66 34.86
C LEU A 365 21.04 0.61 34.02
N ILE A 366 20.32 0.51 32.91
CA ILE A 366 20.16 1.62 31.95
C ILE A 366 18.82 2.35 32.04
N GLY A 367 17.87 1.83 32.83
CA GLY A 367 16.49 2.32 32.85
C GLY A 367 16.34 3.79 33.24
N PRO A 368 16.92 4.26 34.36
CA PRO A 368 16.80 5.65 34.77
C PRO A 368 17.32 6.64 33.71
N ASP A 369 18.50 6.38 33.14
CA ASP A 369 19.10 7.22 32.10
C ASP A 369 18.29 7.18 30.80
N LEU A 370 17.77 6.01 30.42
CA LEU A 370 16.91 5.85 29.26
C LEU A 370 15.60 6.64 29.43
N ALA A 371 14.96 6.54 30.60
CA ALA A 371 13.72 7.26 30.87
C ALA A 371 13.92 8.78 30.86
N LEU A 372 15.03 9.27 31.44
CA LEU A 372 15.45 10.67 31.39
C LEU A 372 15.71 11.13 29.95
N TRP A 373 16.43 10.32 29.17
CA TRP A 373 16.72 10.60 27.77
C TRP A 373 15.45 10.65 26.92
N ILE A 374 14.50 9.73 27.10
CA ILE A 374 13.24 9.70 26.35
C ILE A 374 12.43 10.99 26.59
N ARG A 375 12.20 11.36 27.85
CA ARG A 375 11.41 12.56 28.18
C ARG A 375 12.14 13.88 27.87
N GLY A 376 13.47 13.88 27.95
CA GLY A 376 14.31 15.03 27.64
C GLY A 376 14.44 16.08 28.74
N ASP A 377 13.94 15.81 29.93
CA ASP A 377 13.93 16.68 31.12
C ASP A 377 13.73 15.82 32.38
N TYR A 378 13.79 16.34 33.60
CA TYR A 378 13.61 15.51 34.81
C TYR A 378 12.16 15.00 34.98
N VAL A 379 11.19 15.75 34.44
CA VAL A 379 9.75 15.42 34.43
C VAL A 379 9.22 15.46 33.00
N VAL A 380 8.01 14.96 32.78
CA VAL A 380 7.31 15.20 31.51
C VAL A 380 7.05 16.71 31.40
N SER A 381 7.55 17.32 30.34
CA SER A 381 7.51 18.78 30.14
C SER A 381 7.31 19.14 28.66
N ASP A 382 7.42 20.42 28.32
CA ASP A 382 7.33 20.93 26.95
C ASP A 382 8.29 20.22 25.98
N VAL A 383 9.51 19.93 26.44
CA VAL A 383 10.52 19.20 25.64
C VAL A 383 10.00 17.81 25.27
N THR A 384 9.30 17.14 26.19
CA THR A 384 8.69 15.83 25.94
C THR A 384 7.63 15.91 24.85
N LEU A 385 6.73 16.90 24.95
CA LEU A 385 5.66 17.14 23.98
C LEU A 385 6.22 17.41 22.58
N ASN A 386 7.22 18.28 22.47
CA ASN A 386 7.84 18.65 21.19
C ASN A 386 8.49 17.44 20.49
N ARG A 387 9.18 16.57 21.24
CA ARG A 387 9.75 15.34 20.70
C ARG A 387 8.68 14.37 20.22
N PHE A 388 7.64 14.17 21.02
CA PHE A 388 6.54 13.26 20.68
C PHE A 388 5.73 13.75 19.49
N PHE A 389 5.55 15.07 19.34
CA PHE A 389 5.02 15.68 18.13
C PHE A 389 5.85 15.33 16.89
N SER A 390 7.18 15.47 16.96
CA SER A 390 8.08 15.11 15.84
C SER A 390 8.00 13.62 15.49
N PHE A 391 7.93 12.74 16.50
CA PHE A 391 7.78 11.30 16.27
C PHE A 391 6.44 10.96 15.60
N HIS A 392 5.33 11.54 16.07
CA HIS A 392 4.00 11.30 15.53
C HIS A 392 3.81 11.85 14.11
N VAL A 393 4.33 13.03 13.82
CA VAL A 393 4.05 13.71 12.54
C VAL A 393 5.04 13.32 11.44
N ILE A 394 6.29 13.01 11.79
CA ILE A 394 7.36 12.84 10.80
C ILE A 394 7.95 11.42 10.87
N ALA A 395 8.58 11.06 12.00
CA ALA A 395 9.44 9.89 12.02
C ALA A 395 8.68 8.57 11.83
N ILE A 396 7.63 8.35 12.62
CA ILE A 396 6.89 7.10 12.60
C ILE A 396 6.01 6.97 11.33
N PRO A 397 5.36 8.03 10.80
CA PRO A 397 4.57 7.89 9.56
C PRO A 397 5.44 7.50 8.36
N LEU A 398 6.66 8.05 8.25
CA LEU A 398 7.59 7.71 7.18
C LEU A 398 8.00 6.23 7.25
N VAL A 399 8.32 5.74 8.45
CA VAL A 399 8.62 4.31 8.66
C VAL A 399 7.40 3.45 8.34
N LEU A 400 6.21 3.86 8.79
CA LEU A 400 4.96 3.14 8.57
C LEU A 400 4.63 3.01 7.08
N ILE A 401 4.74 4.09 6.30
CA ILE A 401 4.53 4.07 4.84
C ILE A 401 5.52 3.11 4.18
N GLY A 402 6.81 3.18 4.53
CA GLY A 402 7.84 2.28 4.01
C GLY A 402 7.54 0.81 4.32
N LEU A 403 7.12 0.50 5.55
CA LEU A 403 6.74 -0.85 5.96
C LEU A 403 5.48 -1.35 5.26
N VAL A 404 4.48 -0.49 5.03
CA VAL A 404 3.26 -0.85 4.28
C VAL A 404 3.59 -1.19 2.84
N VAL A 405 4.47 -0.42 2.19
CA VAL A 405 4.97 -0.75 0.84
C VAL A 405 5.69 -2.11 0.85
N ALA A 406 6.61 -2.33 1.81
CA ALA A 406 7.30 -3.61 1.94
C ALA A 406 6.34 -4.79 2.19
N HIS A 407 5.30 -4.57 2.99
CA HIS A 407 4.26 -5.56 3.29
C HIS A 407 3.46 -5.95 2.03
N ILE A 408 3.05 -4.97 1.21
CA ILE A 408 2.32 -5.21 -0.05
C ILE A 408 3.23 -5.89 -1.08
N VAL A 409 4.48 -5.46 -1.22
CA VAL A 409 5.45 -6.08 -2.13
C VAL A 409 5.67 -7.55 -1.75
N ALA A 410 5.90 -7.84 -0.45
CA ALA A 410 6.05 -9.21 0.03
C ALA A 410 4.79 -10.05 -0.23
N LEU A 411 3.59 -9.47 -0.06
CA LEU A 411 2.32 -10.14 -0.36
C LEU A 411 2.18 -10.46 -1.85
N HIS A 412 2.58 -9.55 -2.73
CA HIS A 412 2.42 -9.72 -4.18
C HIS A 412 3.42 -10.74 -4.74
N GLU A 413 4.61 -10.86 -4.13
CA GLU A 413 5.60 -11.89 -4.48
C GLU A 413 5.08 -13.31 -4.21
N VAL A 414 4.53 -13.56 -3.02
CA VAL A 414 4.11 -14.91 -2.60
C VAL A 414 2.63 -15.22 -2.84
N GLY A 415 1.85 -14.21 -3.21
CA GLY A 415 0.42 -14.33 -3.45
C GLY A 415 -0.43 -14.37 -2.18
N SER A 416 -1.66 -13.88 -2.29
CA SER A 416 -2.64 -13.91 -1.20
C SER A 416 -3.03 -15.33 -0.81
N ASN A 417 -3.10 -15.58 0.50
CA ASN A 417 -3.73 -16.80 1.03
C ASN A 417 -5.25 -16.76 0.79
N ASN A 418 -5.95 -17.87 1.00
CA ASN A 418 -7.41 -17.93 0.89
C ASN A 418 -8.03 -18.72 2.05
N PRO A 419 -9.36 -18.69 2.22
CA PRO A 419 -10.02 -19.39 3.31
C PRO A 419 -9.79 -20.90 3.36
N ASP A 420 -9.39 -21.54 2.26
CA ASP A 420 -9.05 -22.95 2.23
C ASP A 420 -7.57 -23.23 2.54
N GLY A 421 -6.71 -22.20 2.53
CA GLY A 421 -5.30 -22.33 2.92
C GLY A 421 -4.45 -23.06 1.88
N ILE A 422 -4.89 -23.11 0.61
CA ILE A 422 -4.19 -23.78 -0.50
C ILE A 422 -3.53 -22.75 -1.43
N GLU A 423 -2.42 -23.12 -2.07
CA GLU A 423 -1.70 -22.22 -3.00
C GLU A 423 -2.29 -22.29 -4.41
N ILE A 424 -2.84 -21.18 -4.91
CA ILE A 424 -3.41 -21.14 -6.27
C ILE A 424 -2.32 -21.11 -7.35
N SER A 425 -1.11 -20.66 -7.02
CA SER A 425 0.02 -20.54 -7.94
C SER A 425 0.57 -21.89 -8.41
N ALA A 426 0.27 -22.98 -7.68
CA ALA A 426 0.73 -24.33 -8.00
C ALA A 426 0.00 -24.95 -9.21
N LYS A 427 -1.23 -24.51 -9.52
CA LYS A 427 -2.06 -25.06 -10.62
C LYS A 427 -2.42 -23.95 -11.60
N LYS A 428 -1.71 -23.90 -12.74
CA LYS A 428 -1.84 -22.88 -13.78
C LYS A 428 -2.40 -23.47 -15.09
N ASN A 429 -3.01 -22.65 -15.92
CA ASN A 429 -3.40 -22.99 -17.29
C ASN A 429 -2.19 -22.89 -18.26
N ALA A 430 -2.43 -23.14 -19.55
CA ALA A 430 -1.41 -23.06 -20.60
C ALA A 430 -0.76 -21.66 -20.71
N ASP A 431 -1.49 -20.60 -20.37
CA ASP A 431 -1.04 -19.21 -20.41
C ASP A 431 -0.31 -18.78 -19.12
N GLY A 432 -0.05 -19.70 -18.18
CA GLY A 432 0.62 -19.42 -16.91
C GLY A 432 -0.26 -18.75 -15.84
N ILE A 433 -1.57 -18.67 -16.07
CA ILE A 433 -2.56 -18.06 -15.17
C ILE A 433 -3.06 -19.08 -14.14
N PRO A 434 -3.11 -18.75 -12.84
CA PRO A 434 -3.68 -19.63 -11.82
C PRO A 434 -5.13 -20.03 -12.12
N LEU A 435 -5.45 -21.32 -12.15
CA LEU A 435 -6.80 -21.82 -12.47
C LEU A 435 -7.87 -21.39 -11.44
N ASP A 436 -7.44 -21.05 -10.23
CA ASP A 436 -8.27 -20.56 -9.14
C ASP A 436 -8.09 -19.07 -8.84
N GLY A 437 -7.34 -18.37 -9.69
CA GLY A 437 -7.17 -16.93 -9.65
C GLY A 437 -8.19 -16.21 -10.52
N ILE A 438 -8.58 -15.02 -10.10
CA ILE A 438 -9.27 -14.01 -10.92
C ILE A 438 -8.48 -12.70 -10.84
N PRO A 439 -8.50 -11.85 -11.88
CA PRO A 439 -7.84 -10.55 -11.80
C PRO A 439 -8.45 -9.73 -10.67
N PHE A 440 -7.62 -8.97 -9.96
CA PHE A 440 -8.06 -8.17 -8.82
C PHE A 440 -9.06 -7.09 -9.26
N HIS A 441 -8.80 -6.43 -10.39
CA HIS A 441 -9.78 -5.52 -11.00
C HIS A 441 -10.56 -6.23 -12.13
N PRO A 442 -11.90 -6.06 -12.21
CA PRO A 442 -12.76 -5.25 -11.33
C PRO A 442 -13.27 -6.00 -10.09
N TYR A 443 -13.13 -7.32 -10.03
CA TYR A 443 -13.83 -8.16 -9.05
C TYR A 443 -13.57 -7.76 -7.60
N TYR A 444 -12.30 -7.72 -7.20
CA TYR A 444 -11.94 -7.36 -5.83
C TYR A 444 -11.96 -5.86 -5.57
N SER A 445 -11.81 -5.03 -6.59
CA SER A 445 -12.09 -3.59 -6.45
C SER A 445 -13.55 -3.32 -6.08
N VAL A 446 -14.51 -4.01 -6.71
CA VAL A 446 -15.96 -3.86 -6.40
C VAL A 446 -16.30 -4.49 -5.05
N HIS A 447 -15.76 -5.68 -4.77
CA HIS A 447 -15.85 -6.32 -3.46
C HIS A 447 -15.40 -5.35 -2.36
N ASP A 448 -14.16 -4.86 -2.45
CA ASP A 448 -13.58 -3.99 -1.43
C ASP A 448 -14.33 -2.66 -1.33
N PHE A 449 -14.81 -2.10 -2.45
CA PHE A 449 -15.66 -0.90 -2.42
C PHE A 449 -16.95 -1.11 -1.62
N PHE A 450 -17.59 -2.28 -1.72
CA PHE A 450 -18.73 -2.61 -0.85
C PHE A 450 -18.33 -2.61 0.63
N GLY A 451 -17.20 -3.24 0.96
CA GLY A 451 -16.65 -3.21 2.33
C GLY A 451 -16.37 -1.80 2.83
N VAL A 452 -15.83 -0.93 1.96
CA VAL A 452 -15.60 0.49 2.23
C VAL A 452 -16.90 1.23 2.50
N CYS A 453 -17.95 1.04 1.70
CA CYS A 453 -19.24 1.68 1.94
C CYS A 453 -19.82 1.31 3.31
N VAL A 454 -19.80 0.02 3.68
CA VAL A 454 -20.28 -0.44 4.99
C VAL A 454 -19.44 0.12 6.12
N PHE A 455 -18.11 0.10 5.98
CA PHE A 455 -17.20 0.70 6.95
C PHE A 455 -17.50 2.19 7.15
N LEU A 456 -17.62 2.96 6.07
CA LEU A 456 -17.89 4.39 6.14
C LEU A 456 -19.26 4.72 6.73
N MET A 457 -20.28 3.89 6.50
CA MET A 457 -21.58 4.05 7.18
C MET A 457 -21.44 3.95 8.70
N ILE A 458 -20.73 2.93 9.19
CA ILE A 458 -20.48 2.75 10.63
C ILE A 458 -19.58 3.86 11.18
N PHE A 459 -18.51 4.18 10.47
CA PHE A 459 -17.55 5.21 10.85
C PHE A 459 -18.20 6.58 10.99
N CYS A 460 -19.00 6.98 10.00
CA CYS A 460 -19.78 8.21 10.04
C CYS A 460 -20.82 8.17 11.17
N ALA A 461 -21.52 7.05 11.37
CA ALA A 461 -22.49 6.94 12.46
C ALA A 461 -21.83 7.18 13.83
N ILE A 462 -20.62 6.66 14.06
CA ILE A 462 -19.87 6.93 15.29
C ILE A 462 -19.51 8.41 15.37
N ILE A 463 -18.89 8.98 14.33
CA ILE A 463 -18.45 10.38 14.33
C ILE A 463 -19.60 11.36 14.63
N PHE A 464 -20.75 11.18 13.97
CA PHE A 464 -21.86 12.13 14.07
C PHE A 464 -22.74 11.93 15.30
N PHE A 465 -22.88 10.70 15.81
CA PHE A 465 -23.86 10.40 16.86
C PHE A 465 -23.24 9.93 18.18
N ALA A 466 -22.02 9.41 18.19
CA ALA A 466 -21.38 8.88 19.39
C ALA A 466 -19.83 8.94 19.35
N PRO A 467 -19.19 10.11 19.10
CA PRO A 467 -17.75 10.19 18.85
C PRO A 467 -16.88 9.77 20.05
N GLU A 468 -17.41 9.89 21.27
CA GLU A 468 -16.72 9.45 22.50
C GLU A 468 -16.90 7.95 22.79
N MET A 469 -17.90 7.31 22.18
CA MET A 469 -18.31 5.92 22.44
C MET A 469 -18.42 5.59 23.93
N GLY A 470 -19.04 6.48 24.72
CA GLY A 470 -19.20 6.29 26.17
C GLY A 470 -17.89 6.31 26.96
N GLY A 471 -16.88 7.04 26.46
CA GLY A 471 -15.57 7.18 27.10
C GLY A 471 -14.51 6.19 26.61
N TYR A 472 -14.88 5.20 25.78
CA TYR A 472 -13.91 4.23 25.28
C TYR A 472 -13.00 4.79 24.19
N PHE A 473 -13.52 5.70 23.34
CA PHE A 473 -12.74 6.29 22.25
C PHE A 473 -12.08 7.60 22.65
N LEU A 474 -12.76 8.39 23.47
CA LEU A 474 -12.27 9.65 24.04
C LEU A 474 -12.69 9.71 25.50
N GLU A 475 -11.73 9.70 26.41
CA GLU A 475 -11.97 9.72 27.85
C GLU A 475 -12.35 11.13 28.32
N ALA A 476 -13.35 11.23 29.21
CA ALA A 476 -13.81 12.50 29.76
C ALA A 476 -12.67 13.32 30.39
N ASN A 477 -11.75 12.64 31.10
CA ASN A 477 -10.59 13.27 31.73
C ASN A 477 -9.64 13.94 30.71
N ASN A 478 -9.64 13.52 29.45
CA ASN A 478 -8.79 14.14 28.42
C ASN A 478 -9.39 15.42 27.82
N PHE A 479 -10.59 15.81 28.25
CA PHE A 479 -11.18 17.13 27.99
C PHE A 479 -10.90 18.13 29.13
N VAL A 480 -10.07 17.75 30.10
CA VAL A 480 -9.55 18.63 31.15
C VAL A 480 -8.07 18.90 30.85
N PRO A 481 -7.61 20.17 30.86
CA PRO A 481 -6.20 20.50 30.70
C PRO A 481 -5.32 19.74 31.69
N SER A 482 -4.10 19.39 31.29
CA SER A 482 -3.15 18.71 32.17
C SER A 482 -2.81 19.55 33.41
N ASP A 483 -2.83 18.93 34.58
CA ASP A 483 -2.31 19.43 35.85
C ASP A 483 -1.28 18.43 36.39
N PRO A 484 0.03 18.77 36.38
CA PRO A 484 1.10 17.92 36.89
C PRO A 484 1.00 17.61 38.39
N LEU A 485 0.19 18.35 39.15
CA LEU A 485 0.02 18.18 40.59
C LEU A 485 -1.23 17.36 40.96
N VAL A 486 -2.13 17.13 40.00
CA VAL A 486 -3.40 16.42 40.24
C VAL A 486 -3.52 15.22 39.32
N THR A 487 -3.33 14.04 39.88
CA THR A 487 -3.55 12.76 39.21
C THR A 487 -5.05 12.41 39.19
N PRO A 488 -5.65 12.12 38.02
CA PRO A 488 -7.02 11.61 37.96
C PRO A 488 -7.20 10.31 38.77
N THR A 489 -8.40 10.11 39.32
CA THR A 489 -8.74 8.92 40.11
C THR A 489 -8.70 7.63 39.29
N GLU A 490 -9.05 7.70 38.01
CA GLU A 490 -8.98 6.60 37.06
C GLU A 490 -8.03 6.94 35.92
N ILE A 491 -6.90 6.22 35.84
CA ILE A 491 -5.95 6.29 34.74
C ILE A 491 -5.92 4.92 34.06
N ALA A 492 -6.61 4.81 32.94
CA ALA A 492 -6.50 3.68 32.03
C ALA A 492 -5.99 4.19 30.66
N PRO A 493 -5.18 3.42 29.94
CA PRO A 493 -4.85 3.76 28.56
C PRO A 493 -6.08 3.57 27.66
N VAL A 494 -6.01 4.16 26.47
CA VAL A 494 -6.93 3.92 25.35
C VAL A 494 -7.24 2.44 25.15
N TRP A 495 -8.51 2.14 24.82
CA TRP A 495 -9.07 0.78 24.86
C TRP A 495 -8.23 -0.25 24.10
N TYR A 496 -7.61 0.12 22.98
CA TYR A 496 -6.83 -0.79 22.16
C TYR A 496 -5.47 -1.19 22.80
N PHE A 497 -5.05 -0.60 23.91
CA PHE A 497 -3.87 -1.03 24.69
C PHE A 497 -4.22 -1.75 26.00
N THR A 498 -5.49 -1.71 26.41
CA THR A 498 -5.92 -2.17 27.74
C THR A 498 -5.65 -3.65 27.99
N ALA A 499 -5.71 -4.50 26.97
CA ALA A 499 -5.38 -5.92 27.13
C ALA A 499 -3.92 -6.14 27.55
N PHE A 500 -2.99 -5.40 26.93
CA PHE A 500 -1.57 -5.46 27.27
C PHE A 500 -1.28 -4.80 28.63
N TYR A 501 -1.94 -3.67 28.89
CA TYR A 501 -1.85 -2.99 30.18
C TYR A 501 -2.37 -3.85 31.34
N ALA A 502 -3.46 -4.60 31.14
CA ALA A 502 -3.99 -5.53 32.14
C ALA A 502 -2.96 -6.61 32.52
N MET A 503 -2.23 -7.14 31.54
CA MET A 503 -1.16 -8.12 31.78
C MET A 503 0.03 -7.48 32.53
N LEU A 504 0.38 -6.23 32.21
CA LEU A 504 1.42 -5.48 32.94
C LEU A 504 1.11 -5.39 34.43
N ARG A 505 -0.07 -4.86 34.77
CA ARG A 505 -0.46 -4.62 36.17
C ARG A 505 -0.86 -5.90 36.93
N ALA A 506 -1.23 -6.97 36.23
CA ALA A 506 -1.45 -8.28 36.84
C ALA A 506 -0.16 -8.89 37.41
N THR A 507 1.00 -8.40 36.96
CA THR A 507 2.32 -8.87 37.39
C THR A 507 2.73 -8.26 38.73
N THR A 508 2.14 -8.78 39.81
CA THR A 508 2.49 -8.49 41.20
C THR A 508 3.63 -9.40 41.68
N ASP A 509 4.21 -9.14 42.85
CA ASP A 509 5.25 -10.02 43.41
C ASP A 509 4.74 -11.45 43.66
N ASP A 510 3.50 -11.61 44.11
CA ASP A 510 2.86 -12.92 44.25
C ASP A 510 2.73 -13.65 42.90
N PHE A 511 2.35 -12.92 41.85
CA PHE A 511 2.27 -13.50 40.51
C PHE A 511 3.64 -13.84 39.93
N LYS A 512 4.66 -13.03 40.24
CA LYS A 512 6.05 -13.30 39.87
C LYS A 512 6.52 -14.65 40.44
N VAL A 513 6.12 -14.99 41.67
CA VAL A 513 6.38 -16.33 42.23
C VAL A 513 5.71 -17.43 41.39
N MET A 514 4.46 -17.22 40.97
CA MET A 514 3.78 -18.15 40.08
C MET A 514 4.52 -18.28 38.72
N LEU A 515 4.97 -17.18 38.12
CA LEU A 515 5.75 -17.19 36.89
C LEU A 515 7.08 -17.95 37.04
N MET A 516 7.74 -17.84 38.20
CA MET A 516 8.94 -18.63 38.50
C MET A 516 8.63 -20.12 38.56
N ILE A 517 7.53 -20.53 39.19
CA ILE A 517 7.09 -21.92 39.23
C ILE A 517 6.81 -22.44 37.82
N VAL A 518 6.06 -21.69 37.01
CA VAL A 518 5.77 -22.06 35.60
C VAL A 518 7.06 -22.18 34.80
N THR A 519 7.98 -21.24 34.96
CA THR A 519 9.28 -21.27 34.28
C THR A 519 10.09 -22.50 34.69
N GLY A 520 10.08 -22.86 35.97
CA GLY A 520 10.70 -24.09 36.46
C GLY A 520 10.08 -25.34 35.85
N LEU A 521 8.74 -25.43 35.82
CA LEU A 521 8.01 -26.54 35.20
C LEU A 521 8.31 -26.66 33.69
N LEU A 522 8.35 -25.54 32.98
CA LEU A 522 8.73 -25.50 31.56
C LEU A 522 10.19 -25.91 31.36
N GLY A 523 11.11 -25.50 32.24
CA GLY A 523 12.50 -25.94 32.24
C GLY A 523 12.65 -27.44 32.43
N VAL A 524 11.89 -28.03 33.38
CA VAL A 524 11.84 -29.49 33.59
C VAL A 524 11.27 -30.21 32.36
N LEU A 525 10.18 -29.71 31.79
CA LEU A 525 9.62 -30.27 30.55
C LEU A 525 10.62 -30.19 29.38
N GLY A 526 11.34 -29.08 29.27
CA GLY A 526 12.42 -28.88 28.30
C GLY A 526 13.54 -29.88 28.48
N LEU A 527 13.98 -30.10 29.73
CA LEU A 527 14.99 -31.10 30.08
C LEU A 527 14.56 -32.53 29.69
N ILE A 528 13.30 -32.89 29.93
CA ILE A 528 12.74 -34.20 29.55
C ILE A 528 12.72 -34.38 28.03
N LYS A 529 12.37 -33.34 27.28
CA LYS A 529 12.26 -33.39 25.80
C LYS A 529 13.58 -33.18 25.06
N ALA A 530 14.59 -32.60 25.68
CA ALA A 530 15.85 -32.27 25.03
C ALA A 530 16.68 -33.53 24.72
N HIS A 531 17.06 -33.69 23.46
CA HIS A 531 18.01 -34.70 23.02
C HIS A 531 19.43 -34.13 22.97
N GLY A 532 20.36 -34.74 23.71
CA GLY A 532 21.77 -34.33 23.80
C GLY A 532 22.08 -33.46 25.02
N ALA A 533 23.30 -33.60 25.55
CA ALA A 533 23.73 -32.96 26.80
C ALA A 533 23.67 -31.42 26.75
N VAL A 534 24.02 -30.82 25.61
CA VAL A 534 24.01 -29.35 25.43
C VAL A 534 22.60 -28.77 25.54
N LYS A 535 21.58 -29.37 24.91
CA LYS A 535 20.19 -28.89 24.96
C LYS A 535 19.57 -29.10 26.35
N LYS A 536 19.93 -30.20 27.02
CA LYS A 536 19.54 -30.47 28.42
C LYS A 536 20.13 -29.43 29.37
N LEU A 537 21.43 -29.18 29.26
CA LEU A 537 22.13 -28.14 30.04
C LEU A 537 21.53 -26.76 29.77
N GLY A 538 21.30 -26.41 28.50
CA GLY A 538 20.68 -25.14 28.12
C GLY A 538 19.27 -24.95 28.70
N SER A 539 18.47 -26.01 28.80
CA SER A 539 17.12 -25.95 29.40
C SER A 539 17.16 -25.66 30.90
N VAL A 540 18.09 -26.30 31.62
CA VAL A 540 18.27 -26.12 33.06
C VAL A 540 18.89 -24.76 33.38
N VAL A 541 19.96 -24.40 32.67
CA VAL A 541 20.64 -23.11 32.86
C VAL A 541 19.72 -21.96 32.48
N GLY A 542 19.01 -22.04 31.35
CA GLY A 542 18.08 -21.00 30.92
C GLY A 542 16.92 -20.80 31.91
N GLY A 543 16.28 -21.89 32.35
CA GLY A 543 15.22 -21.82 33.36
C GLY A 543 15.72 -21.31 34.72
N GLY A 544 16.88 -21.79 35.17
CA GLY A 544 17.50 -21.35 36.42
C GLY A 544 17.89 -19.87 36.39
N LEU A 545 18.51 -19.39 35.32
CA LEU A 545 18.85 -17.97 35.15
C LEU A 545 17.61 -17.08 35.12
N ALA A 546 16.54 -17.52 34.46
CA ALA A 546 15.28 -16.78 34.45
C ALA A 546 14.64 -16.68 35.85
N ILE A 547 14.68 -17.77 36.63
CA ILE A 547 14.21 -17.77 38.03
C ILE A 547 15.07 -16.86 38.91
N VAL A 548 16.40 -16.95 38.79
CA VAL A 548 17.32 -16.07 39.52
C VAL A 548 17.07 -14.61 39.16
N ALA A 549 16.94 -14.29 37.87
CA ALA A 549 16.62 -12.94 37.42
C ALA A 549 15.27 -12.45 37.97
N MET A 550 14.23 -13.30 37.99
CA MET A 550 12.93 -12.98 38.60
C MET A 550 13.03 -12.73 40.11
N SER A 551 13.84 -13.51 40.82
CA SER A 551 14.04 -13.33 42.26
C SER A 551 14.84 -12.07 42.59
N ALA A 552 15.79 -11.68 41.74
CA ALA A 552 16.71 -10.56 41.95
C ALA A 552 16.16 -9.20 41.50
N THR A 553 15.00 -9.15 40.83
CA THR A 553 14.44 -7.91 40.27
C THR A 553 12.98 -7.70 40.65
N GLU A 554 12.53 -6.44 40.57
CA GLU A 554 11.19 -6.03 40.97
C GLU A 554 10.11 -6.58 40.02
N ALA A 555 8.90 -6.82 40.55
CA ALA A 555 7.75 -7.21 39.73
C ALA A 555 7.42 -6.18 38.64
N LYS A 556 7.70 -4.89 38.89
CA LYS A 556 7.53 -3.81 37.89
C LYS A 556 8.27 -4.11 36.59
N PHE A 557 9.51 -4.59 36.66
CA PHE A 557 10.30 -4.96 35.48
C PHE A 557 9.64 -6.12 34.73
N TRP A 558 9.22 -7.16 35.44
CA TRP A 558 8.56 -8.31 34.84
C TRP A 558 7.19 -7.99 34.24
N GLY A 559 6.45 -7.02 34.79
CA GLY A 559 5.24 -6.50 34.16
C GLY A 559 5.51 -5.91 32.77
N VAL A 560 6.62 -5.18 32.60
CA VAL A 560 7.06 -4.67 31.29
C VAL A 560 7.44 -5.82 30.35
N ILE A 561 8.16 -6.83 30.85
CA ILE A 561 8.53 -8.02 30.07
C ILE A 561 7.30 -8.82 29.64
N VAL A 562 6.30 -8.99 30.51
CA VAL A 562 5.05 -9.68 30.21
C VAL A 562 4.25 -8.90 29.16
N MET A 563 4.11 -7.58 29.32
CA MET A 563 3.43 -6.72 28.35
C MET A 563 4.10 -6.75 26.97
N GLY A 564 5.41 -6.50 26.93
CA GLY A 564 6.19 -6.53 25.69
C GLY A 564 6.24 -7.92 25.08
N GLY A 565 6.41 -8.95 25.90
CA GLY A 565 6.39 -10.35 25.51
C GLY A 565 5.07 -10.77 24.88
N ALA A 566 3.93 -10.25 25.34
CA ALA A 566 2.63 -10.54 24.74
C ALA A 566 2.57 -10.06 23.29
N VAL A 567 3.06 -8.85 23.02
CA VAL A 567 3.14 -8.30 21.65
C VAL A 567 4.20 -9.03 20.82
N LEU A 568 5.40 -9.22 21.37
CA LEU A 568 6.53 -9.84 20.67
C LEU A 568 6.30 -11.32 20.34
N THR A 569 5.48 -12.02 21.11
CA THR A 569 5.11 -13.43 20.83
C THR A 569 4.51 -13.60 19.44
N LEU A 570 3.83 -12.57 18.93
CA LEU A 570 3.25 -12.57 17.59
C LEU A 570 4.32 -12.72 16.50
N PHE A 571 5.53 -12.18 16.67
CA PHE A 571 6.62 -12.34 15.70
C PHE A 571 6.98 -13.81 15.49
N PHE A 572 6.87 -14.62 16.54
CA PHE A 572 7.25 -16.04 16.51
C PHE A 572 6.16 -16.95 15.96
N LEU A 573 4.95 -16.42 15.71
CA LEU A 573 3.80 -17.21 15.26
C LEU A 573 4.08 -18.14 14.05
N PRO A 574 4.80 -17.71 13.00
CA PRO A 574 5.17 -18.59 11.88
C PRO A 574 5.87 -19.89 12.29
N TRP A 575 6.62 -19.86 13.39
CA TRP A 575 7.40 -21.00 13.88
C TRP A 575 6.75 -21.71 15.08
N LEU A 576 5.75 -21.07 15.71
CA LEU A 576 4.96 -21.66 16.79
C LEU A 576 3.84 -22.56 16.25
N ASP A 577 3.15 -22.17 15.17
CA ASP A 577 2.10 -22.99 14.57
C ASP A 577 2.68 -24.15 13.72
N ARG A 578 2.58 -25.36 14.27
CA ARG A 578 3.09 -26.61 13.69
C ARG A 578 1.97 -27.51 13.12
N SER A 579 0.78 -26.96 12.89
CA SER A 579 -0.31 -27.71 12.25
C SER A 579 0.09 -28.27 10.89
N PRO A 580 -0.33 -29.47 10.46
CA PRO A 580 -0.10 -29.94 9.10
C PRO A 580 -0.91 -29.18 8.05
N VAL A 581 -2.00 -28.50 8.43
CA VAL A 581 -2.86 -27.71 7.53
C VAL A 581 -2.89 -26.24 7.92
N LYS A 582 -2.97 -25.32 6.93
CA LYS A 582 -2.98 -23.87 7.17
C LYS A 582 -4.31 -23.39 7.73
N SER A 583 -5.41 -23.61 7.01
CA SER A 583 -6.73 -23.08 7.40
C SER A 583 -7.36 -23.83 8.57
N ILE A 584 -7.91 -23.08 9.54
CA ILE A 584 -8.70 -23.62 10.65
C ILE A 584 -9.92 -24.42 10.20
N ARG A 585 -10.39 -24.23 8.95
CA ARG A 585 -11.50 -25.00 8.37
C ARG A 585 -11.20 -26.50 8.38
N TYR A 586 -9.94 -26.89 8.22
CA TYR A 586 -9.54 -28.29 8.10
C TYR A 586 -8.86 -28.83 9.36
N ARG A 587 -8.77 -28.01 10.41
CA ARG A 587 -8.25 -28.43 11.72
C ARG A 587 -9.34 -29.12 12.56
N PRO A 588 -8.95 -29.97 13.54
CA PRO A 588 -9.88 -30.56 14.50
C PRO A 588 -10.73 -29.51 15.21
N GLY A 589 -11.96 -29.88 15.60
CA GLY A 589 -12.93 -28.95 16.21
C GLY A 589 -12.42 -28.22 17.45
N PHE A 590 -11.60 -28.88 18.28
CA PHE A 590 -11.04 -28.27 19.50
C PHE A 590 -10.11 -27.07 19.21
N HIS A 591 -9.53 -26.96 18.01
CA HIS A 591 -8.77 -25.76 17.64
C HIS A 591 -9.68 -24.53 17.61
N LYS A 592 -10.90 -24.65 17.07
CA LYS A 592 -11.88 -23.55 17.08
C LYS A 592 -12.23 -23.15 18.51
N PHE A 593 -12.36 -24.13 19.41
CA PHE A 593 -12.57 -23.87 20.82
C PHE A 593 -11.39 -23.10 21.43
N PHE A 594 -10.14 -23.49 21.19
CA PHE A 594 -8.96 -22.76 21.70
C PHE A 594 -8.86 -21.34 21.17
N TYR A 595 -9.15 -21.11 19.89
CA TYR A 595 -9.24 -19.77 19.33
C TYR A 595 -10.38 -18.96 19.95
N GLY A 596 -11.54 -19.58 20.20
CA GLY A 596 -12.66 -18.94 20.89
C GLY A 596 -12.30 -18.53 22.32
N VAL A 597 -11.65 -19.42 23.07
CA VAL A 597 -11.12 -19.13 24.41
C VAL A 597 -10.11 -18.00 24.35
N PHE A 598 -9.19 -18.00 23.38
CA PHE A 598 -8.22 -16.92 23.20
C PHE A 598 -8.90 -15.56 22.96
N VAL A 599 -9.94 -15.51 22.11
CA VAL A 599 -10.70 -14.27 21.88
C VAL A 599 -11.37 -13.80 23.17
N VAL A 600 -12.01 -14.69 23.93
CA VAL A 600 -12.62 -14.34 25.22
C VAL A 600 -11.56 -13.82 26.19
N VAL A 601 -10.43 -14.51 26.33
CA VAL A 601 -9.29 -14.10 27.16
C VAL A 601 -8.80 -12.70 26.79
N PHE A 602 -8.60 -12.44 25.50
CA PHE A 602 -8.13 -11.13 25.02
C PHE A 602 -9.14 -10.01 25.30
N LEU A 603 -10.44 -10.26 25.07
CA LEU A 603 -11.51 -9.30 25.36
C LEU A 603 -11.69 -9.08 26.86
N THR A 604 -11.58 -10.13 27.69
CA THR A 604 -11.62 -10.01 29.15
C THR A 604 -10.43 -9.20 29.64
N LEU A 605 -9.21 -9.45 29.17
CA LEU A 605 -8.05 -8.61 29.50
C LEU A 605 -8.26 -7.16 29.08
N GLY A 606 -8.79 -6.92 27.89
CA GLY A 606 -9.14 -5.57 27.43
C GLY A 606 -10.12 -4.87 28.37
N PHE A 607 -11.23 -5.55 28.70
CA PHE A 607 -12.21 -5.01 29.63
C PHE A 607 -11.65 -4.79 31.04
N LEU A 608 -10.84 -5.72 31.58
CA LEU A 608 -10.24 -5.55 32.91
C LEU A 608 -9.20 -4.42 32.93
N GLY A 609 -8.56 -4.14 31.80
CA GLY A 609 -7.62 -3.03 31.67
C GLY A 609 -8.28 -1.65 31.73
N THR A 610 -9.58 -1.53 31.46
CA THR A 610 -10.34 -0.28 31.64
C THR A 610 -10.86 -0.09 33.07
N ARG A 611 -10.72 -1.08 33.95
CA ARG A 611 -11.29 -1.06 35.30
C ARG A 611 -10.21 -0.90 36.37
N PRO A 612 -10.53 -0.24 37.50
CA PRO A 612 -9.65 -0.24 38.68
C PRO A 612 -9.36 -1.67 39.18
N PRO A 613 -8.15 -1.94 39.71
CA PRO A 613 -7.83 -3.27 40.23
C PRO A 613 -8.54 -3.54 41.55
N SER A 614 -9.23 -4.68 41.61
CA SER A 614 -9.70 -5.33 42.83
C SER A 614 -9.04 -6.71 42.98
N PRO A 615 -8.99 -7.30 44.18
CA PRO A 615 -8.43 -8.64 44.39
C PRO A 615 -8.99 -9.69 43.43
N ALA A 616 -10.31 -9.71 43.22
CA ALA A 616 -10.97 -10.63 42.30
C ALA A 616 -10.55 -10.41 40.84
N THR A 617 -10.59 -9.16 40.36
CA THR A 617 -10.21 -8.84 38.98
C THR A 617 -8.73 -9.09 38.70
N THR A 618 -7.86 -8.93 39.70
CA THR A 618 -6.42 -9.20 39.58
C THR A 618 -6.17 -10.68 39.35
N VAL A 619 -6.80 -11.57 40.13
CA VAL A 619 -6.69 -13.02 39.94
C VAL A 619 -7.21 -13.44 38.56
N ILE A 620 -8.33 -12.86 38.10
CA ILE A 620 -8.86 -13.14 36.76
C ILE A 620 -7.87 -12.68 35.68
N ALA A 621 -7.29 -11.48 35.81
CA ALA A 621 -6.30 -10.97 34.86
C ALA A 621 -5.04 -11.84 34.82
N GLN A 622 -4.57 -12.33 35.97
CA GLN A 622 -3.44 -13.27 36.08
C GLN A 622 -3.74 -14.60 35.36
N GLY A 623 -4.91 -15.19 35.61
CA GLY A 623 -5.36 -16.41 34.92
C GLY A 623 -5.47 -16.22 33.40
N CYS A 624 -6.03 -15.09 32.96
CA CYS A 624 -6.11 -14.72 31.56
C CYS A 624 -4.72 -14.48 30.94
N THR A 625 -3.78 -13.89 31.67
CA THR A 625 -2.39 -13.70 31.24
C THR A 625 -1.73 -15.05 30.98
N LEU A 626 -1.86 -16.01 31.91
CA LEU A 626 -1.35 -17.37 31.70
C LEU A 626 -2.00 -18.04 30.50
N ALA A 627 -3.32 -17.90 30.34
CA ALA A 627 -4.05 -18.48 29.20
C ALA A 627 -3.61 -17.87 27.86
N TYR A 628 -3.33 -16.56 27.82
CA TYR A 628 -2.81 -15.85 26.64
C TYR A 628 -1.47 -16.46 26.21
N PHE A 629 -0.50 -16.56 27.12
CA PHE A 629 0.80 -17.16 26.79
C PHE A 629 0.71 -18.66 26.51
N ALA A 630 -0.13 -19.40 27.24
CA ALA A 630 -0.35 -20.82 26.99
C ALA A 630 -0.91 -21.08 25.59
N PHE A 631 -1.76 -20.20 25.06
CA PHE A 631 -2.27 -20.30 23.70
C PHE A 631 -1.12 -20.31 22.68
N PHE A 632 -0.23 -19.32 22.73
CA PHE A 632 0.89 -19.18 21.78
C PHE A 632 2.04 -20.15 22.04
N LEU A 633 2.56 -20.20 23.27
CA LEU A 633 3.70 -21.05 23.64
C LEU A 633 3.33 -22.55 23.59
N GLY A 634 2.04 -22.86 23.74
CA GLY A 634 1.52 -24.21 23.56
C GLY A 634 1.34 -24.61 22.10
N MET A 635 1.32 -23.67 21.14
CA MET A 635 1.04 -23.99 19.72
C MET A 635 1.92 -25.11 19.16
N PRO A 636 3.24 -25.18 19.42
CA PRO A 636 4.07 -26.27 18.90
C PRO A 636 3.59 -27.67 19.29
N PHE A 637 2.79 -27.78 20.36
CA PHE A 637 2.26 -29.05 20.86
C PHE A 637 0.81 -29.27 20.46
N TRP A 638 -0.10 -28.31 20.72
CA TRP A 638 -1.53 -28.55 20.49
C TRP A 638 -1.92 -28.41 19.02
N THR A 639 -1.20 -27.61 18.22
CA THR A 639 -1.57 -27.40 16.80
C THR A 639 -1.31 -28.62 15.91
N ARG A 640 -0.51 -29.59 16.36
CA ARG A 640 -0.15 -30.81 15.62
C ARG A 640 -1.02 -32.03 15.98
N ILE A 641 -1.90 -31.93 16.98
CA ILE A 641 -2.64 -33.07 17.53
C ILE A 641 -4.06 -33.11 16.95
N GLY A 642 -4.60 -34.32 16.78
CA GLY A 642 -5.98 -34.55 16.37
C GLY A 642 -6.13 -35.00 14.92
N LYS A 643 -7.38 -35.21 14.49
CA LYS A 643 -7.72 -35.68 13.14
C LYS A 643 -7.93 -34.50 12.18
N PHE A 644 -6.95 -34.23 11.33
CA PHE A 644 -7.02 -33.19 10.31
C PHE A 644 -7.82 -33.68 9.09
N ARG A 645 -8.60 -32.77 8.52
CA ARG A 645 -9.27 -33.01 7.23
C ARG A 645 -8.33 -32.60 6.11
N GLN A 646 -8.41 -33.30 4.97
CA GLN A 646 -7.64 -32.91 3.80
C GLN A 646 -8.24 -31.63 3.19
N PRO A 647 -7.44 -30.57 2.98
CA PRO A 647 -7.87 -29.42 2.19
C PRO A 647 -8.21 -29.85 0.76
N PRO A 648 -9.11 -29.13 0.08
CA PRO A 648 -9.49 -29.45 -1.29
C PRO A 648 -8.34 -29.17 -2.25
N GLU A 649 -8.32 -29.89 -3.37
CA GLU A 649 -7.30 -29.74 -4.42
C GLU A 649 -7.40 -28.45 -5.24
N ARG A 650 -8.56 -27.81 -5.19
CA ARG A 650 -8.95 -26.56 -5.88
C ARG A 650 -9.73 -25.72 -4.87
N VAL A 651 -9.74 -24.40 -5.04
CA VAL A 651 -10.44 -23.55 -4.05
C VAL A 651 -11.93 -23.85 -4.05
N THR A 652 -12.52 -23.96 -2.85
CA THR A 652 -13.96 -24.15 -2.69
C THR A 652 -14.63 -22.82 -3.00
N PHE A 653 -15.29 -22.76 -4.15
CA PHE A 653 -15.95 -21.57 -4.64
C PHE A 653 -17.36 -21.93 -5.10
N LYS A 654 -18.35 -21.21 -4.58
CA LYS A 654 -19.70 -21.15 -5.15
C LYS A 654 -19.86 -19.75 -5.75
N PRO A 655 -20.08 -19.62 -7.08
CA PRO A 655 -20.43 -18.35 -7.68
C PRO A 655 -21.64 -17.77 -6.95
N HIS A 656 -21.55 -16.50 -6.57
CA HIS A 656 -22.60 -15.76 -5.87
C HIS A 656 -23.67 -15.26 -6.84
#